data_AF-A0A6I2UH99-F1
#
_entry.id   AF-A0A6I2UH99-F1
#
_cell.length_a   1.000
_cell.length_b   1.000
_cell.length_c   1.000
_cell.angle_alpha   90.00
_cell.angle_beta   90.00
_cell.angle_gamma   90.00
#
_symmetry.space_group_name_H-M   'P 1'
#
loop_
_entity.id
_entity.type
_entity.pdbx_description
1 polymer ?
#
loop_
_entity_poly.entity_id
_entity_poly.type
_entity_poly.pdbx_seq_one_letter_code
_entity_poly.pdbx_strand_id
1 'polypeptide(L)'
;MSNSKGVKGDFVILDGEKFYKLENYDRMDDFFMTITSSGDVWNFLWAKGGITAGRKNADHAIFQYGTADRIADYKYTTGSYTAIQVERADGVTLWEPFGRFLQGTGAAGIPEDGVQYNLYKNINGSKVIFEARNEALQLVFRYGWTSSRRFGLVKLAKLINMADKPQRVRVLDGARNIMPAIVDASLQNNMSVLVDAYKSTELDTESGLAMFALSSALTDRAEPNEALLANTCWFTTEDEVYISDGVIQDFAAGRKLTETDIIKGGRGSCFILHEAELAAGSEDSWASAFDHSLNAADVVKLKKVLADRKEAARLLAEDIGATDAELDRFIGEADGIQSTADEMACVHHRTNVIFNIMRGGFFANDGRIDVADFLAFVKQRSAAEYDKAARLLADMEESSEAAGEKSVAKKTLEGKIFAAADSQLTRLYMEYLPVIFSRRHGDPSRPWNKFNIALTDGDGNQVLNYEGNWRDIFQNWEALLISYPEYISNVVAKFVNAMTIDGFNPYRISREGIDWECPDPSDPWAQFGYWGDHQVIYLQKLLELLAGYDAALLDDYLSAKLFSTANVPYRLKSYEDICRDPRNSLIFDKALSDELLKKAKSLGTDQKLVQDKEGRVALVNLTAKLLQLVIAKAANLVPGGGVWMNTQRPEWNDANNALAGWGLSMVTVCYMERMLKFLTELYGHHGEAVYEIPATIAACMQDLKKLYAGAGMKAGNAVFADGVFADAGSRKAFTDAAGLIFQQERDSLYREYYGAESAQVSGNELKEFYGLVERLVAGTIACNKRADGLYHTYNTLKLAADGMEIEHLQEMLEGQVAVLSSGLLTSGEAVEICTALRHSGMYEERQNSYMLYPNKNLHCFLAKNRVCADRAKGLEAYLEQDLDGFYHFNACCQNEEKLTGWLETQPAMAAADREKLFALYEEVFNHHAFTGRSGTFYAYEGLGSIYWHMVAKLLVAVQENALRSLAADDGYGEKLKALYQEIKAGLGGSAKSPEVYGAFPFDAYSHTPYHKGACQPGMTGQVKEEILTRWGELGISIEAGCAVFKPQLLPEAEMGDASLGFTWCGVPVSYRRGAKKLAVSMADGTVQEFDGGVLPQEYSELLFSRSHAISRIEFSF
;
A
#
# COMPACT_ATOMS: atom_id res chain seq x y z
N MET A 1 -26.11 36.17 -18.91
CA MET A 1 -25.39 36.52 -17.67
C MET A 1 -24.78 35.23 -17.13
N SER A 2 -23.46 35.08 -17.30
CA SER A 2 -22.72 33.89 -16.87
C SER A 2 -22.47 34.00 -15.36
N ASN A 3 -23.32 33.38 -14.55
CA ASN A 3 -22.91 33.01 -13.19
C ASN A 3 -21.90 31.89 -13.37
N SER A 4 -20.60 32.18 -13.17
CA SER A 4 -19.58 31.13 -13.08
C SER A 4 -19.91 30.28 -11.84
N LYS A 5 -20.63 29.17 -12.02
CA LYS A 5 -20.93 28.24 -10.94
C LYS A 5 -19.62 27.51 -10.58
N GLY A 6 -19.07 27.76 -9.38
CA GLY A 6 -17.88 27.08 -8.88
C GLY A 6 -18.16 25.63 -8.47
N VAL A 7 -17.09 24.87 -8.24
CA VAL A 7 -17.16 23.49 -7.73
C VAL A 7 -17.53 23.51 -6.24
N LYS A 8 -18.46 22.66 -5.83
CA LYS A 8 -18.85 22.49 -4.41
C LYS A 8 -18.90 21.02 -4.02
N GLY A 9 -18.66 20.74 -2.74
CA GLY A 9 -18.63 19.39 -2.20
C GLY A 9 -19.39 19.31 -0.89
N ASP A 10 -20.47 18.54 -0.83
CA ASP A 10 -21.33 18.41 0.36
C ASP A 10 -21.88 16.98 0.50
N PHE A 11 -22.15 16.54 1.74
CA PHE A 11 -22.88 15.29 1.99
C PHE A 11 -24.37 15.46 1.69
N VAL A 12 -24.97 14.46 1.03
CA VAL A 12 -26.37 14.42 0.64
C VAL A 12 -26.95 13.03 0.87
N ILE A 13 -28.28 12.95 1.07
CA ILE A 13 -29.00 11.68 1.01
C ILE A 13 -29.60 11.54 -0.39
N LEU A 14 -29.22 10.47 -1.09
CA LEU A 14 -29.67 10.13 -2.42
C LEU A 14 -30.25 8.72 -2.39
N ASP A 15 -31.53 8.57 -2.75
CA ASP A 15 -32.25 7.29 -2.75
C ASP A 15 -32.15 6.52 -1.40
N GLY A 16 -32.15 7.26 -0.28
CA GLY A 16 -32.07 6.69 1.08
C GLY A 16 -30.65 6.35 1.57
N GLU A 17 -29.65 6.53 0.72
CA GLU A 17 -28.23 6.28 1.03
C GLU A 17 -27.44 7.60 1.08
N LYS A 18 -26.35 7.62 1.86
CA LYS A 18 -25.51 8.80 2.03
C LYS A 18 -24.39 8.85 0.99
N PHE A 19 -24.28 9.97 0.31
CA PHE A 19 -23.27 10.26 -0.70
C PHE A 19 -22.56 11.58 -0.42
N TYR A 20 -21.32 11.70 -0.87
CA TYR A 20 -20.70 13.01 -1.07
C TYR A 20 -20.94 13.44 -2.52
N LYS A 21 -21.49 14.64 -2.72
CA LYS A 21 -21.79 15.21 -4.03
C LYS A 21 -20.70 16.22 -4.42
N LEU A 22 -20.06 16.01 -5.55
CA LEU A 22 -19.30 17.03 -6.27
C LEU A 22 -20.21 17.70 -7.29
N GLU A 23 -20.58 18.96 -7.02
CA GLU A 23 -21.37 19.78 -7.92
C GLU A 23 -20.48 20.47 -8.95
N ASN A 24 -20.88 20.45 -10.22
CA ASN A 24 -20.14 21.03 -11.35
C ASN A 24 -18.73 20.41 -11.53
N TYR A 25 -18.63 19.09 -11.31
CA TYR A 25 -17.33 18.38 -11.34
C TYR A 25 -16.65 18.43 -12.72
N ASP A 26 -17.41 18.72 -13.78
CA ASP A 26 -16.90 18.93 -15.14
C ASP A 26 -15.86 20.06 -15.23
N ARG A 27 -15.88 20.98 -14.25
CA ARG A 27 -14.96 22.10 -14.10
C ARG A 27 -13.64 21.77 -13.43
N MET A 28 -13.52 20.60 -12.79
CA MET A 28 -12.27 20.10 -12.22
C MET A 28 -11.41 19.47 -13.31
N ASP A 29 -10.10 19.31 -13.08
CA ASP A 29 -9.31 18.36 -13.85
C ASP A 29 -9.89 16.95 -13.70
N ASP A 30 -9.73 16.11 -14.73
CA ASP A 30 -10.18 14.73 -14.66
C ASP A 30 -9.34 13.96 -13.64
N PHE A 31 -9.96 13.05 -12.88
CA PHE A 31 -9.31 12.27 -11.83
C PHE A 31 -9.78 10.81 -11.84
N PHE A 32 -8.90 9.92 -11.38
CA PHE A 32 -9.08 8.48 -11.48
C PHE A 32 -9.50 7.88 -10.14
N MET A 33 -10.48 6.99 -10.14
CA MET A 33 -11.09 6.42 -8.94
C MET A 33 -11.01 4.90 -8.94
N THR A 34 -11.03 4.33 -7.73
CA THR A 34 -11.34 2.92 -7.49
C THR A 34 -12.69 2.83 -6.76
N ILE A 35 -13.52 1.88 -7.19
CA ILE A 35 -14.80 1.54 -6.55
C ILE A 35 -14.62 0.20 -5.84
N THR A 36 -14.96 0.19 -4.56
CA THR A 36 -14.70 -0.93 -3.66
C THR A 36 -15.82 -1.96 -3.71
N SER A 37 -15.52 -3.20 -3.32
CA SER A 37 -16.48 -4.29 -3.23
C SER A 37 -16.05 -5.24 -2.12
N SER A 38 -17.00 -5.86 -1.43
CA SER A 38 -16.75 -7.02 -0.57
C SER A 38 -16.56 -8.31 -1.38
N GLY A 39 -16.91 -8.29 -2.68
CA GLY A 39 -16.70 -9.39 -3.61
C GLY A 39 -15.38 -9.28 -4.38
N ASP A 40 -15.25 -10.11 -5.42
CA ASP A 40 -14.09 -10.13 -6.30
C ASP A 40 -14.20 -9.16 -7.49
N VAL A 41 -15.23 -8.32 -7.53
CA VAL A 41 -15.40 -7.28 -8.56
C VAL A 41 -14.39 -6.15 -8.33
N TRP A 42 -13.63 -5.82 -9.37
CA TRP A 42 -12.79 -4.63 -9.41
C TRP A 42 -13.33 -3.65 -10.45
N ASN A 43 -13.29 -2.36 -10.12
CA ASN A 43 -13.80 -1.29 -10.96
C ASN A 43 -12.93 -0.03 -10.81
N PHE A 44 -12.29 0.37 -11.91
CA PHE A 44 -11.42 1.55 -11.99
C PHE A 44 -11.91 2.46 -13.11
N LEU A 45 -12.13 3.74 -12.81
CA LEU A 45 -12.74 4.66 -13.76
C LEU A 45 -12.35 6.12 -13.54
N TRP A 46 -12.47 6.91 -14.62
CA TRP A 46 -12.25 8.35 -14.61
C TRP A 46 -13.55 9.12 -14.32
N ALA A 47 -13.42 10.26 -13.64
CA ALA A 47 -14.54 11.14 -13.31
C ALA A 47 -15.23 11.71 -14.56
N LYS A 48 -14.53 11.94 -15.66
CA LYS A 48 -15.15 12.37 -16.94
C LYS A 48 -15.42 11.22 -17.91
N GLY A 49 -15.54 10.00 -17.39
CA GLY A 49 -15.84 8.79 -18.17
C GLY A 49 -14.59 8.01 -18.59
N GLY A 50 -14.78 6.75 -18.96
CA GLY A 50 -13.70 5.78 -19.17
C GLY A 50 -13.60 4.85 -17.98
N ILE A 51 -13.73 3.55 -18.25
CA ILE A 51 -13.82 2.50 -17.24
C ILE A 51 -13.03 1.27 -17.70
N THR A 52 -12.38 0.62 -16.74
CA THR A 52 -12.02 -0.79 -16.82
C THR A 52 -12.57 -1.48 -15.58
N ALA A 53 -13.15 -2.65 -15.76
CA ALA A 53 -13.74 -3.40 -14.66
C ALA A 53 -13.76 -4.89 -15.00
N GLY A 54 -13.88 -5.72 -13.98
CA GLY A 54 -13.90 -7.17 -14.12
C GLY A 54 -14.00 -7.86 -12.76
N ARG A 55 -13.69 -9.15 -12.73
CA ARG A 55 -13.62 -9.96 -11.51
C ARG A 55 -12.20 -10.42 -11.26
N LYS A 56 -11.83 -10.74 -10.02
CA LYS A 56 -10.57 -11.37 -9.61
C LYS A 56 -9.28 -10.61 -9.98
N ASN A 57 -8.91 -10.53 -11.25
CA ASN A 57 -7.69 -9.89 -11.75
C ASN A 57 -7.86 -9.30 -13.16
N ALA A 58 -6.82 -8.65 -13.69
CA ALA A 58 -6.83 -7.99 -14.99
C ALA A 58 -7.12 -8.92 -16.19
N ASP A 59 -6.88 -10.23 -16.05
CA ASP A 59 -7.15 -11.22 -17.11
C ASP A 59 -8.63 -11.66 -17.13
N HIS A 60 -9.41 -11.20 -16.16
CA HIS A 60 -10.83 -11.50 -16.00
C HIS A 60 -11.65 -10.21 -16.16
N ALA A 61 -11.37 -9.48 -17.25
CA ALA A 61 -11.94 -8.17 -17.55
C ALA A 61 -13.31 -8.27 -18.24
N ILE A 62 -14.26 -7.44 -17.80
CA ILE A 62 -15.53 -7.14 -18.48
C ILE A 62 -15.31 -6.01 -19.49
N PHE A 63 -14.56 -4.98 -19.11
CA PHE A 63 -14.08 -3.92 -20.00
C PHE A 63 -12.56 -3.97 -20.04
N GLN A 64 -11.98 -3.82 -21.24
CA GLN A 64 -10.55 -4.01 -21.47
C GLN A 64 -9.64 -3.36 -20.40
N TYR A 65 -8.69 -4.12 -19.89
CA TYR A 65 -7.69 -3.62 -18.93
C TYR A 65 -6.52 -2.97 -19.67
N GLY A 66 -6.11 -1.79 -19.21
CA GLY A 66 -4.97 -1.04 -19.73
C GLY A 66 -4.46 -0.06 -18.69
N THR A 67 -3.49 0.78 -19.05
CA THR A 67 -3.00 1.87 -18.18
C THR A 67 -4.05 2.99 -18.07
N ALA A 68 -3.99 3.76 -16.98
CA ALA A 68 -5.00 4.78 -16.67
C ALA A 68 -5.20 5.79 -17.80
N ASP A 69 -4.13 6.24 -18.46
CA ASP A 69 -4.15 7.11 -19.63
C ASP A 69 -4.90 6.48 -20.82
N ARG A 70 -4.62 5.21 -21.14
CA ARG A 70 -5.33 4.49 -22.20
C ARG A 70 -6.82 4.38 -21.90
N ILE A 71 -7.19 4.12 -20.64
CA ILE A 71 -8.60 4.08 -20.22
C ILE A 71 -9.28 5.43 -20.43
N ALA A 72 -8.57 6.55 -20.17
CA ALA A 72 -9.09 7.89 -20.45
C ALA A 72 -9.31 8.12 -21.95
N ASP A 73 -8.41 7.63 -22.81
CA ASP A 73 -8.55 7.71 -24.27
C ASP A 73 -9.76 6.93 -24.79
N TYR A 74 -10.19 5.88 -24.08
CA TYR A 74 -11.31 5.01 -24.46
C TYR A 74 -12.68 5.44 -23.94
N LYS A 75 -12.80 6.58 -23.24
CA LYS A 75 -14.03 6.99 -22.54
C LYS A 75 -15.29 7.11 -23.36
N TYR A 76 -15.17 7.32 -24.67
CA TYR A 76 -16.31 7.39 -25.59
C TYR A 76 -16.53 6.12 -26.40
N THR A 77 -15.73 5.08 -26.18
CA THR A 77 -15.76 3.82 -26.94
C THR A 77 -15.90 2.57 -26.08
N THR A 78 -15.73 2.69 -24.76
CA THR A 78 -15.79 1.58 -23.80
C THR A 78 -16.58 1.99 -22.57
N GLY A 79 -17.45 1.11 -22.09
CA GLY A 79 -18.27 1.37 -20.91
C GLY A 79 -19.63 1.98 -21.24
N SER A 80 -20.16 2.80 -20.34
CA SER A 80 -21.51 3.37 -20.42
C SER A 80 -21.74 4.18 -21.71
N TYR A 81 -22.92 4.01 -22.30
CA TYR A 81 -23.42 4.86 -23.38
C TYR A 81 -24.92 5.10 -23.21
N THR A 82 -25.35 6.35 -23.42
CA THR A 82 -26.76 6.73 -23.36
C THR A 82 -27.07 7.82 -24.38
N ALA A 83 -28.18 7.68 -25.12
CA ALA A 83 -28.77 8.76 -25.90
C ALA A 83 -30.29 8.80 -25.71
N ILE A 84 -30.85 10.00 -25.62
CA ILE A 84 -32.25 10.25 -25.27
C ILE A 84 -32.90 11.09 -26.37
N GLN A 85 -33.97 10.59 -26.95
CA GLN A 85 -34.89 11.35 -27.79
C GLN A 85 -36.06 11.84 -26.94
N VAL A 86 -36.31 13.14 -26.96
CA VAL A 86 -37.39 13.78 -26.20
C VAL A 86 -38.41 14.37 -27.18
N GLU A 87 -39.68 13.99 -27.02
CA GLU A 87 -40.76 14.56 -27.82
C GLU A 87 -41.08 15.99 -27.34
N ARG A 88 -41.09 16.94 -28.28
CA ARG A 88 -41.39 18.35 -28.07
C ARG A 88 -42.48 18.81 -29.04
N ALA A 89 -43.05 19.99 -28.76
CA ALA A 89 -44.08 20.59 -29.62
C ALA A 89 -43.57 20.91 -31.04
N ASP A 90 -42.27 21.13 -31.20
CA ASP A 90 -41.58 21.48 -32.44
C ASP A 90 -40.83 20.31 -33.09
N GLY A 91 -40.86 19.11 -32.50
CA GLY A 91 -40.25 17.89 -33.06
C GLY A 91 -39.61 16.99 -31.99
N VAL A 92 -38.68 16.13 -32.43
CA VAL A 92 -37.90 15.27 -31.54
C VAL A 92 -36.54 15.91 -31.31
N THR A 93 -36.13 16.03 -30.04
CA THR A 93 -34.81 16.54 -29.69
C THR A 93 -33.92 15.43 -29.15
N LEU A 94 -32.69 15.35 -29.65
CA LEU A 94 -31.69 14.34 -29.25
C LEU A 94 -30.73 14.92 -28.21
N TRP A 95 -30.49 14.16 -27.14
CA TRP A 95 -29.57 14.49 -26.06
C TRP A 95 -28.69 13.30 -25.70
N GLU A 96 -27.38 13.50 -25.71
CA GLU A 96 -26.36 12.52 -25.29
C GLU A 96 -25.77 12.97 -23.95
N PRO A 97 -26.30 12.54 -22.79
CA PRO A 97 -25.68 12.89 -21.52
C PRO A 97 -24.27 12.27 -21.45
N PHE A 98 -23.27 13.08 -21.06
CA PHE A 98 -21.86 12.70 -20.89
C PHE A 98 -21.10 12.28 -22.16
N GLY A 99 -21.76 12.34 -23.32
CA GLY A 99 -21.20 11.87 -24.58
C GLY A 99 -20.84 13.01 -25.53
N ARG A 100 -20.00 12.69 -26.52
CA ARG A 100 -19.65 13.61 -27.62
C ARG A 100 -19.82 12.96 -28.99
N PHE A 101 -20.34 11.74 -29.04
CA PHE A 101 -20.42 10.98 -30.29
C PHE A 101 -21.33 11.69 -31.31
N LEU A 102 -22.46 12.21 -30.84
CA LEU A 102 -23.48 12.87 -31.67
C LEU A 102 -23.04 14.25 -32.19
N GLN A 103 -22.07 14.90 -31.54
CA GLN A 103 -21.47 16.14 -32.06
C GLN A 103 -20.67 15.90 -33.36
N GLY A 104 -20.15 14.68 -33.58
CA GLY A 104 -19.39 14.30 -34.77
C GLY A 104 -20.22 13.73 -35.92
N THR A 105 -21.50 13.38 -35.69
CA THR A 105 -22.37 12.75 -36.71
C THR A 105 -23.16 13.75 -37.55
N GLY A 106 -23.06 15.06 -37.26
CA GLY A 106 -23.84 16.12 -37.92
C GLY A 106 -25.31 16.18 -37.47
N ALA A 107 -25.71 15.38 -36.48
CA ALA A 107 -27.02 15.47 -35.86
C ALA A 107 -27.15 16.77 -35.05
N ALA A 108 -28.28 17.48 -35.20
CA ALA A 108 -28.57 18.68 -34.41
C ALA A 108 -28.95 18.29 -32.97
N GLY A 109 -27.95 17.99 -32.13
CA GLY A 109 -28.11 17.79 -30.70
C GLY A 109 -28.21 19.11 -29.93
N ILE A 110 -28.73 19.08 -28.70
CA ILE A 110 -28.67 20.23 -27.80
C ILE A 110 -27.20 20.47 -27.40
N PRO A 111 -26.68 21.71 -27.49
CA PRO A 111 -25.37 22.06 -26.94
C PRO A 111 -25.28 21.69 -25.44
N GLU A 112 -24.18 21.09 -25.01
CA GLU A 112 -23.93 20.82 -23.57
C GLU A 112 -23.85 22.11 -22.72
N ASP A 113 -23.81 23.28 -23.38
CA ASP A 113 -23.86 24.60 -22.76
C ASP A 113 -25.18 24.79 -21.96
N GLY A 114 -25.08 24.64 -20.64
CA GLY A 114 -26.20 24.81 -19.71
C GLY A 114 -26.61 23.54 -18.96
N VAL A 115 -25.99 22.38 -19.25
CA VAL A 115 -26.13 21.16 -18.43
C VAL A 115 -25.29 21.30 -17.16
N GLN A 116 -25.87 20.92 -16.03
CA GLN A 116 -25.14 20.80 -14.76
C GLN A 116 -24.72 19.35 -14.55
N TYR A 117 -23.42 19.12 -14.36
CA TYR A 117 -22.87 17.79 -14.12
C TYR A 117 -22.48 17.61 -12.65
N ASN A 118 -23.02 16.58 -12.01
CA ASN A 118 -22.72 16.24 -10.63
C ASN A 118 -22.18 14.80 -10.56
N LEU A 119 -21.27 14.56 -9.61
CA LEU A 119 -20.71 13.23 -9.35
C LEU A 119 -20.91 12.91 -7.88
N TYR A 120 -21.38 11.70 -7.60
CA TYR A 120 -21.67 11.23 -6.25
C TYR A 120 -20.85 9.98 -5.97
N LYS A 121 -20.25 9.89 -4.79
CA LYS A 121 -19.63 8.66 -4.29
C LYS A 121 -20.16 8.38 -2.88
N ASN A 122 -20.61 7.15 -2.62
CA ASN A 122 -21.11 6.79 -1.30
C ASN A 122 -19.96 6.70 -0.28
N ILE A 123 -20.32 6.67 1.01
CA ILE A 123 -19.33 6.71 2.10
C ILE A 123 -18.41 5.47 2.16
N ASN A 124 -18.83 4.35 1.57
CA ASN A 124 -18.00 3.14 1.46
C ASN A 124 -17.14 3.14 0.19
N GLY A 125 -17.41 4.03 -0.75
CA GLY A 125 -16.84 4.02 -2.08
C GLY A 125 -17.24 2.81 -2.95
N SER A 126 -18.30 2.08 -2.57
CA SER A 126 -18.84 0.94 -3.34
C SER A 126 -19.78 1.37 -4.48
N LYS A 127 -20.22 2.63 -4.48
CA LYS A 127 -21.11 3.20 -5.50
C LYS A 127 -20.62 4.55 -5.97
N VAL A 128 -20.64 4.76 -7.28
CA VAL A 128 -20.45 6.05 -7.93
C VAL A 128 -21.62 6.35 -8.85
N ILE A 129 -22.16 7.57 -8.82
CA ILE A 129 -23.28 8.01 -9.65
C ILE A 129 -22.89 9.31 -10.37
N PHE A 130 -23.11 9.33 -11.67
CA PHE A 130 -22.96 10.47 -12.56
C PHE A 130 -24.34 11.05 -12.83
N GLU A 131 -24.49 12.37 -12.73
CA GLU A 131 -25.74 13.07 -13.00
C GLU A 131 -25.54 14.19 -14.01
N ALA A 132 -26.38 14.20 -15.05
CA ALA A 132 -26.48 15.29 -16.01
C ALA A 132 -27.88 15.91 -15.89
N ARG A 133 -27.95 17.13 -15.38
CA ARG A 133 -29.20 17.89 -15.19
C ARG A 133 -29.34 18.92 -16.30
N ASN A 134 -30.28 18.68 -17.21
CA ASN A 134 -30.53 19.52 -18.38
C ASN A 134 -31.77 20.40 -18.14
N GLU A 135 -31.55 21.67 -17.82
CA GLU A 135 -32.61 22.64 -17.54
C GLU A 135 -33.45 22.97 -18.78
N ALA A 136 -32.85 23.01 -19.96
CA ALA A 136 -33.59 23.27 -21.21
C ALA A 136 -34.57 22.13 -21.50
N LEU A 137 -34.15 20.89 -21.21
CA LEU A 137 -35.01 19.73 -21.36
C LEU A 137 -35.95 19.49 -20.18
N GLN A 138 -35.72 20.11 -19.02
CA GLN A 138 -36.38 19.73 -17.77
C GLN A 138 -36.22 18.23 -17.45
N LEU A 139 -35.06 17.65 -17.76
CA LEU A 139 -34.75 16.24 -17.52
C LEU A 139 -33.44 16.10 -16.71
N VAL A 140 -33.38 15.07 -15.87
CA VAL A 140 -32.14 14.60 -15.24
C VAL A 140 -31.90 13.17 -15.66
N PHE A 141 -30.72 12.90 -16.20
CA PHE A 141 -30.25 11.53 -16.40
C PHE A 141 -29.15 11.21 -15.40
N ARG A 142 -29.28 10.05 -14.74
CA ARG A 142 -28.27 9.49 -13.86
C ARG A 142 -27.87 8.12 -14.35
N TYR A 143 -26.57 7.83 -14.31
CA TYR A 143 -26.08 6.46 -14.33
C TYR A 143 -25.06 6.25 -13.22
N GLY A 144 -24.88 5.02 -12.77
CA GLY A 144 -23.89 4.70 -11.75
C GLY A 144 -23.33 3.30 -11.89
N TRP A 145 -22.26 3.02 -11.16
CA TRP A 145 -21.63 1.71 -11.10
C TRP A 145 -21.59 1.21 -9.66
N THR A 146 -21.97 -0.05 -9.47
CA THR A 146 -21.87 -0.81 -8.22
C THR A 146 -21.51 -2.26 -8.50
N SER A 147 -21.36 -3.08 -7.46
CA SER A 147 -21.08 -4.51 -7.56
C SER A 147 -22.19 -5.36 -6.95
N SER A 148 -22.40 -6.53 -7.55
CA SER A 148 -23.16 -7.65 -7.02
C SER A 148 -22.22 -8.86 -7.00
N ARG A 149 -22.02 -9.49 -5.84
CA ARG A 149 -21.18 -10.69 -5.74
C ARG A 149 -21.69 -11.82 -6.66
N ARG A 150 -23.00 -11.96 -6.80
CA ARG A 150 -23.65 -12.99 -7.61
C ARG A 150 -23.72 -12.65 -9.10
N PHE A 151 -23.97 -11.39 -9.46
CA PHE A 151 -24.25 -10.99 -10.85
C PHE A 151 -23.17 -10.10 -11.48
N GLY A 152 -22.06 -9.84 -10.76
CA GLY A 152 -20.89 -9.13 -11.26
C GLY A 152 -20.98 -7.61 -11.14
N LEU A 153 -20.53 -6.89 -12.18
CA LEU A 153 -20.58 -5.43 -12.25
C LEU A 153 -22.00 -4.98 -12.62
N VAL A 154 -22.52 -3.95 -11.95
CA VAL A 154 -23.87 -3.45 -12.19
C VAL A 154 -23.84 -1.98 -12.58
N LYS A 155 -24.47 -1.65 -13.71
CA LYS A 155 -24.80 -0.28 -14.10
C LYS A 155 -26.22 0.03 -13.65
N LEU A 156 -26.39 1.11 -12.90
CA LEU A 156 -27.68 1.64 -12.51
C LEU A 156 -28.02 2.83 -13.43
N ALA A 157 -29.26 2.95 -13.89
CA ALA A 157 -29.71 4.07 -14.70
C ALA A 157 -31.04 4.62 -14.16
N LYS A 158 -31.19 5.95 -14.20
CA LYS A 158 -32.41 6.64 -13.76
C LYS A 158 -32.65 7.88 -14.61
N LEU A 159 -33.89 8.09 -15.03
CA LEU A 159 -34.35 9.27 -15.77
C LEU A 159 -35.46 9.96 -14.98
N ILE A 160 -35.32 11.27 -14.76
CA ILE A 160 -36.24 12.06 -13.91
C ILE A 160 -36.83 13.20 -14.75
N ASN A 161 -38.15 13.32 -14.74
CA ASN A 161 -38.88 14.45 -15.32
C ASN A 161 -39.00 15.59 -14.30
N MET A 162 -38.32 16.70 -14.56
CA MET A 162 -38.41 17.91 -13.72
C MET A 162 -39.57 18.83 -14.12
N ALA A 163 -40.22 18.58 -15.27
CA ALA A 163 -41.31 19.41 -15.73
C ALA A 163 -42.60 19.16 -14.93
N ASP A 164 -43.47 20.15 -14.94
CA ASP A 164 -44.83 20.11 -14.41
C ASP A 164 -45.83 19.40 -15.36
N LYS A 165 -45.34 18.80 -16.43
CA LYS A 165 -46.13 18.10 -17.46
C LYS A 165 -45.49 16.76 -17.84
N PRO A 166 -46.27 15.80 -18.35
CA PRO A 166 -45.71 14.56 -18.87
C PRO A 166 -44.75 14.78 -20.03
N GLN A 167 -43.73 13.93 -20.13
CA GLN A 167 -42.76 13.93 -21.22
C GLN A 167 -42.59 12.53 -21.79
N ARG A 168 -42.67 12.41 -23.12
CA ARG A 168 -42.36 11.17 -23.84
C ARG A 168 -40.89 11.13 -24.22
N VAL A 169 -40.25 10.02 -23.92
CA VAL A 169 -38.83 9.81 -24.12
C VAL A 169 -38.58 8.43 -24.71
N ARG A 170 -37.55 8.35 -25.55
CA ARG A 170 -36.95 7.09 -26.00
C ARG A 170 -35.49 7.13 -25.60
N VAL A 171 -35.00 6.08 -24.98
CA VAL A 171 -33.65 6.03 -24.40
C VAL A 171 -32.93 4.81 -24.97
N LEU A 172 -31.86 5.06 -25.71
CA LEU A 172 -30.89 4.03 -26.06
C LEU A 172 -29.82 4.02 -24.96
N ASP A 173 -29.82 3.00 -24.10
CA ASP A 173 -28.92 2.89 -22.94
C ASP A 173 -28.22 1.55 -22.89
N GLY A 174 -26.95 1.52 -22.47
CA GLY A 174 -26.22 0.28 -22.33
C GLY A 174 -24.71 0.48 -22.15
N ALA A 175 -23.93 -0.47 -22.66
CA ALA A 175 -22.48 -0.41 -22.64
C ALA A 175 -21.82 -0.90 -23.92
N ARG A 176 -20.63 -0.36 -24.19
CA ARG A 176 -19.82 -0.60 -25.38
C ARG A 176 -18.54 -1.35 -25.08
N ASN A 177 -18.05 -2.09 -26.08
CA ASN A 177 -16.76 -2.79 -26.06
C ASN A 177 -16.60 -3.74 -24.85
N ILE A 178 -17.61 -4.59 -24.67
CA ILE A 178 -17.61 -5.64 -23.66
C ILE A 178 -16.66 -6.75 -24.13
N MET A 179 -15.74 -7.16 -23.26
CA MET A 179 -14.74 -8.17 -23.56
C MET A 179 -15.37 -9.57 -23.55
N PRO A 180 -14.88 -10.51 -24.39
CA PRO A 180 -15.15 -11.93 -24.18
C PRO A 180 -14.34 -12.50 -23.00
N ALA A 181 -14.79 -13.61 -22.43
CA ALA A 181 -14.21 -14.14 -21.17
C ALA A 181 -12.74 -14.57 -21.26
N ILE A 182 -12.34 -15.23 -22.36
CA ILE A 182 -11.03 -15.90 -22.50
C ILE A 182 -10.06 -14.98 -23.27
N VAL A 183 -9.85 -13.78 -22.75
CA VAL A 183 -8.86 -12.83 -23.28
C VAL A 183 -8.13 -12.19 -22.11
N ASP A 184 -6.87 -12.61 -21.92
CA ASP A 184 -6.01 -12.01 -20.90
C ASP A 184 -5.58 -10.58 -21.26
N ALA A 185 -5.07 -9.85 -20.26
CA ALA A 185 -4.70 -8.45 -20.44
C ALA A 185 -3.55 -8.26 -21.44
N SER A 186 -2.62 -9.21 -21.54
CA SER A 186 -1.48 -9.13 -22.47
C SER A 186 -1.95 -9.29 -23.92
N LEU A 187 -2.77 -10.31 -24.17
CA LEU A 187 -3.35 -10.59 -25.47
C LEU A 187 -4.16 -9.41 -26.00
N GLN A 188 -5.03 -8.83 -25.15
CA GLN A 188 -5.81 -7.65 -25.53
C GLN A 188 -4.92 -6.43 -25.81
N ASN A 189 -3.91 -6.17 -24.97
CA ASN A 189 -3.07 -4.98 -25.12
C ASN A 189 -2.13 -5.03 -26.33
N ASN A 190 -1.69 -6.23 -26.72
CA ASN A 190 -0.69 -6.42 -27.77
C ASN A 190 -1.30 -6.81 -29.13
N MET A 191 -2.46 -7.48 -29.13
CA MET A 191 -3.03 -8.11 -30.34
C MET A 191 -4.54 -7.88 -30.50
N SER A 192 -5.09 -6.76 -30.01
CA SER A 192 -6.55 -6.49 -30.01
C SER A 192 -7.25 -6.68 -31.36
N VAL A 193 -6.59 -6.34 -32.48
CA VAL A 193 -7.17 -6.49 -33.84
C VAL A 193 -7.31 -7.97 -34.21
N LEU A 194 -6.36 -8.80 -33.79
CA LEU A 194 -6.45 -10.25 -33.97
C LEU A 194 -7.56 -10.82 -33.09
N VAL A 195 -7.65 -10.38 -31.82
CA VAL A 195 -8.73 -10.78 -30.92
C VAL A 195 -10.10 -10.44 -31.53
N ASP A 196 -10.26 -9.24 -32.10
CA ASP A 196 -11.51 -8.80 -32.74
C ASP A 196 -11.97 -9.81 -33.80
N ALA A 197 -11.07 -10.40 -34.61
CA ALA A 197 -11.40 -11.39 -35.63
C ALA A 197 -12.01 -12.70 -35.08
N TYR A 198 -11.76 -13.01 -33.79
CA TYR A 198 -12.26 -14.21 -33.12
C TYR A 198 -13.51 -13.94 -32.28
N LYS A 199 -13.88 -12.67 -32.04
CA LYS A 199 -15.05 -12.35 -31.22
C LYS A 199 -16.34 -12.87 -31.84
N SER A 200 -17.17 -13.51 -31.01
CA SER A 200 -18.55 -13.90 -31.29
C SER A 200 -19.42 -13.34 -30.17
N THR A 201 -20.32 -12.41 -30.49
CA THR A 201 -21.34 -11.91 -29.57
C THR A 201 -22.69 -12.45 -29.98
N GLU A 202 -23.38 -13.12 -29.07
CA GLU A 202 -24.65 -13.80 -29.33
C GLU A 202 -25.73 -13.27 -28.39
N LEU A 203 -26.95 -13.08 -28.89
CA LEU A 203 -28.12 -12.68 -28.11
C LEU A 203 -29.13 -13.82 -28.07
N ASP A 204 -29.43 -14.29 -26.86
CA ASP A 204 -30.59 -15.15 -26.64
C ASP A 204 -31.85 -14.29 -26.56
N THR A 205 -32.60 -14.20 -27.65
CA THR A 205 -33.75 -13.30 -27.78
C THR A 205 -34.92 -13.65 -26.86
N GLU A 206 -35.02 -14.90 -26.40
CA GLU A 206 -36.05 -15.32 -25.44
C GLU A 206 -35.79 -14.76 -24.04
N SER A 207 -34.54 -14.81 -23.58
CA SER A 207 -34.16 -14.33 -22.24
C SER A 207 -33.58 -12.91 -22.21
N GLY A 208 -33.30 -12.30 -23.35
CA GLY A 208 -32.62 -11.00 -23.44
C GLY A 208 -31.19 -11.04 -22.88
N LEU A 209 -30.54 -12.20 -22.93
CA LEU A 209 -29.17 -12.41 -22.42
C LEU A 209 -28.16 -12.33 -23.56
N ALA A 210 -27.26 -11.36 -23.50
CA ALA A 210 -26.13 -11.26 -24.42
C ALA A 210 -24.91 -12.03 -23.87
N MET A 211 -24.22 -12.75 -24.74
CA MET A 211 -23.05 -13.57 -24.45
C MET A 211 -21.87 -13.11 -25.32
N PHE A 212 -20.75 -12.80 -24.69
CA PHE A 212 -19.52 -12.32 -25.33
C PHE A 212 -18.46 -13.42 -25.20
N ALA A 213 -18.16 -14.09 -26.31
CA ALA A 213 -17.24 -15.21 -26.36
C ALA A 213 -16.22 -15.04 -27.50
N LEU A 214 -15.29 -15.99 -27.57
CA LEU A 214 -14.47 -16.21 -28.75
C LEU A 214 -15.04 -17.41 -29.52
N SER A 215 -14.88 -17.42 -30.83
CA SER A 215 -15.17 -18.60 -31.65
C SER A 215 -14.20 -19.76 -31.36
N SER A 216 -12.99 -19.45 -30.93
CA SER A 216 -11.94 -20.37 -30.47
C SER A 216 -10.92 -19.58 -29.65
N ALA A 217 -10.30 -20.21 -28.65
CA ALA A 217 -9.23 -19.58 -27.87
C ALA A 217 -7.95 -19.47 -28.73
N LEU A 218 -7.30 -18.30 -28.67
CA LEU A 218 -6.14 -18.01 -29.53
C LEU A 218 -4.93 -18.86 -29.13
N THR A 219 -4.32 -19.52 -30.11
CA THR A 219 -3.07 -20.29 -29.95
C THR A 219 -2.34 -20.35 -31.29
N ASP A 220 -1.00 -20.36 -31.25
CA ASP A 220 -0.16 -20.62 -32.43
C ASP A 220 0.09 -22.12 -32.63
N ARG A 221 -0.33 -22.96 -31.67
CA ARG A 221 -0.26 -24.41 -31.80
C ARG A 221 -1.31 -24.87 -32.81
N ALA A 222 -0.91 -25.77 -33.70
CA ALA A 222 -1.82 -26.42 -34.66
C ALA A 222 -2.68 -27.50 -33.97
N GLU A 223 -3.50 -27.09 -32.99
CA GLU A 223 -4.41 -27.95 -32.24
C GLU A 223 -5.76 -27.24 -32.02
N PRO A 224 -6.87 -27.98 -31.86
CA PRO A 224 -8.13 -27.40 -31.43
C PRO A 224 -7.99 -26.72 -30.06
N ASN A 225 -8.54 -25.53 -29.92
CA ASN A 225 -8.54 -24.78 -28.66
C ASN A 225 -9.91 -24.13 -28.45
N GLU A 226 -10.80 -24.84 -27.74
CA GLU A 226 -12.19 -24.43 -27.57
C GLU A 226 -12.34 -23.27 -26.58
N ALA A 227 -13.22 -22.33 -26.90
CA ALA A 227 -13.58 -21.23 -26.01
C ALA A 227 -14.94 -21.53 -25.34
N LEU A 228 -14.91 -22.05 -24.11
CA LEU A 228 -16.09 -22.58 -23.41
C LEU A 228 -16.65 -21.66 -22.31
N LEU A 229 -16.24 -20.40 -22.30
CA LEU A 229 -16.67 -19.39 -21.33
C LEU A 229 -17.12 -18.13 -22.06
N ALA A 230 -18.16 -17.48 -21.54
CA ALA A 230 -18.65 -16.20 -22.04
C ALA A 230 -18.76 -15.19 -20.90
N ASN A 231 -18.45 -13.92 -21.20
CA ASN A 231 -18.96 -12.82 -20.38
C ASN A 231 -20.42 -12.60 -20.77
N THR A 232 -21.23 -12.09 -19.85
CA THR A 232 -22.66 -11.91 -20.11
C THR A 232 -23.16 -10.52 -19.76
N CYS A 233 -24.25 -10.10 -20.41
CA CYS A 233 -24.97 -8.86 -20.08
C CYS A 233 -26.47 -9.09 -20.17
N TRP A 234 -27.22 -8.59 -19.19
CA TRP A 234 -28.70 -8.58 -19.19
C TRP A 234 -29.24 -7.34 -18.47
N PHE A 235 -30.53 -7.04 -18.68
CA PHE A 235 -31.21 -5.86 -18.13
C PHE A 235 -32.39 -6.25 -17.23
N THR A 236 -32.73 -5.39 -16.27
CA THR A 236 -33.90 -5.58 -15.38
C THR A 236 -35.23 -5.27 -16.04
N THR A 237 -35.24 -4.73 -17.26
CA THR A 237 -36.45 -4.47 -18.04
C THR A 237 -36.73 -5.61 -19.03
N GLU A 238 -37.91 -5.58 -19.65
CA GLU A 238 -38.30 -6.49 -20.74
C GLU A 238 -38.09 -5.83 -22.12
N ASP A 239 -37.33 -4.73 -22.19
CA ASP A 239 -37.05 -4.02 -23.43
C ASP A 239 -36.24 -4.87 -24.40
N GLU A 240 -36.36 -4.55 -25.70
CA GLU A 240 -35.56 -5.20 -26.74
C GLU A 240 -34.07 -4.92 -26.56
N VAL A 241 -33.26 -5.99 -26.62
CA VAL A 241 -31.82 -5.94 -26.46
C VAL A 241 -31.13 -5.90 -27.83
N TYR A 242 -30.10 -5.06 -27.94
CA TYR A 242 -29.31 -4.86 -29.15
C TYR A 242 -27.82 -5.03 -28.85
N ILE A 243 -27.13 -5.87 -29.63
CA ILE A 243 -25.72 -6.20 -29.38
C ILE A 243 -24.71 -5.45 -30.29
N SER A 244 -25.20 -4.65 -31.24
CA SER A 244 -24.39 -3.97 -32.26
C SER A 244 -24.24 -2.48 -32.00
N ASP A 245 -23.03 -1.95 -32.14
CA ASP A 245 -22.76 -0.50 -32.13
C ASP A 245 -23.49 0.27 -33.25
N GLY A 246 -23.90 -0.41 -34.33
CA GLY A 246 -24.61 0.22 -35.45
C GLY A 246 -25.92 0.92 -35.03
N VAL A 247 -26.57 0.43 -33.97
CA VAL A 247 -27.84 0.99 -33.48
C VAL A 247 -27.71 2.43 -32.97
N ILE A 248 -26.50 2.85 -32.58
CA ILE A 248 -26.22 4.22 -32.15
C ILE A 248 -26.54 5.21 -33.27
N GLN A 249 -26.05 4.95 -34.49
CA GLN A 249 -26.28 5.84 -35.64
C GLN A 249 -27.73 5.78 -36.11
N ASP A 250 -28.35 4.60 -36.05
CA ASP A 250 -29.76 4.43 -36.40
C ASP A 250 -30.66 5.21 -35.44
N PHE A 251 -30.41 5.10 -34.14
CA PHE A 251 -31.11 5.86 -33.11
C PHE A 251 -30.93 7.36 -33.30
N ALA A 252 -29.68 7.83 -33.48
CA ALA A 252 -29.37 9.24 -33.69
C ALA A 252 -30.14 9.86 -34.87
N ALA A 253 -30.30 9.10 -35.95
CA ALA A 253 -30.98 9.55 -37.16
C ALA A 253 -32.50 9.27 -37.16
N GLY A 254 -33.06 8.70 -36.09
CA GLY A 254 -34.47 8.30 -36.02
C GLY A 254 -34.84 7.17 -36.99
N ARG A 255 -33.87 6.33 -37.39
CA ARG A 255 -34.09 5.15 -38.23
C ARG A 255 -34.55 3.96 -37.36
N LYS A 256 -35.10 2.93 -38.01
CA LYS A 256 -35.34 1.63 -37.36
C LYS A 256 -33.99 1.07 -36.91
N LEU A 257 -33.89 0.60 -35.66
CA LEU A 257 -32.69 -0.03 -35.14
C LEU A 257 -32.45 -1.37 -35.83
N THR A 258 -31.19 -1.62 -36.18
CA THR A 258 -30.80 -2.89 -36.80
C THR A 258 -30.76 -4.00 -35.75
N GLU A 259 -31.67 -4.97 -35.87
CA GLU A 259 -31.72 -6.17 -35.03
C GLU A 259 -30.72 -7.21 -35.53
N THR A 260 -29.91 -7.78 -34.63
CA THR A 260 -29.02 -8.90 -34.92
C THR A 260 -28.84 -9.77 -33.68
N ASP A 261 -28.92 -11.07 -33.88
CA ASP A 261 -28.75 -12.10 -32.85
C ASP A 261 -27.31 -12.61 -32.75
N ILE A 262 -26.46 -12.32 -33.75
CA ILE A 262 -25.05 -12.70 -33.76
C ILE A 262 -24.15 -11.68 -34.47
N ILE A 263 -23.06 -11.30 -33.82
CA ILE A 263 -21.97 -10.48 -34.38
C ILE A 263 -20.68 -11.27 -34.36
N LYS A 264 -19.98 -11.32 -35.49
CA LYS A 264 -18.71 -12.04 -35.66
C LYS A 264 -17.62 -11.09 -36.12
N GLY A 265 -16.41 -11.24 -35.58
CA GLY A 265 -15.24 -10.50 -36.05
C GLY A 265 -15.24 -9.01 -35.64
N GLY A 266 -15.98 -8.64 -34.59
CA GLY A 266 -16.16 -7.26 -34.17
C GLY A 266 -16.32 -7.12 -32.66
N ARG A 267 -16.25 -5.87 -32.17
CA ARG A 267 -16.43 -5.57 -30.75
C ARG A 267 -17.90 -5.65 -30.37
N GLY A 268 -18.20 -6.39 -29.30
CA GLY A 268 -19.55 -6.52 -28.78
C GLY A 268 -19.96 -5.33 -27.93
N SER A 269 -21.23 -4.96 -28.04
CA SER A 269 -21.91 -3.99 -27.18
C SER A 269 -23.22 -4.60 -26.67
N CYS A 270 -23.89 -3.94 -25.75
CA CYS A 270 -25.21 -4.37 -25.27
C CYS A 270 -26.04 -3.14 -24.91
N PHE A 271 -27.18 -2.96 -25.56
CA PHE A 271 -28.09 -1.83 -25.36
C PHE A 271 -29.53 -2.30 -25.21
N ILE A 272 -30.35 -1.46 -24.59
CA ILE A 272 -31.81 -1.49 -24.68
C ILE A 272 -32.33 -0.23 -25.35
N LEU A 273 -33.47 -0.36 -26.01
CA LEU A 273 -34.31 0.78 -26.39
C LEU A 273 -35.49 0.87 -25.41
N HIS A 274 -35.37 1.75 -24.42
CA HIS A 274 -36.38 1.96 -23.39
C HIS A 274 -37.29 3.13 -23.78
N GLU A 275 -38.60 2.89 -23.89
CA GLU A 275 -39.59 3.91 -24.25
C GLU A 275 -40.54 4.17 -23.07
N ALA A 276 -40.64 5.43 -22.64
CA ALA A 276 -41.43 5.80 -21.47
C ALA A 276 -42.20 7.11 -21.67
N GLU A 277 -43.39 7.19 -21.05
CA GLU A 277 -44.11 8.44 -20.82
C GLU A 277 -44.00 8.79 -19.33
N LEU A 278 -43.06 9.68 -19.01
CA LEU A 278 -42.80 10.11 -17.64
C LEU A 278 -43.86 11.13 -17.23
N ALA A 279 -44.61 10.86 -16.17
CA ALA A 279 -45.51 11.84 -15.57
C ALA A 279 -44.73 13.05 -15.04
N ALA A 280 -45.44 14.15 -14.75
CA ALA A 280 -44.84 15.34 -14.15
C ALA A 280 -44.16 14.98 -12.81
N GLY A 281 -42.89 15.34 -12.65
CA GLY A 281 -42.13 15.06 -11.43
C GLY A 281 -41.79 13.58 -11.18
N SER A 282 -42.11 12.65 -12.08
CA SER A 282 -41.85 11.23 -11.88
C SER A 282 -40.44 10.82 -12.34
N GLU A 283 -40.03 9.63 -11.91
CA GLU A 283 -38.78 9.00 -12.32
C GLU A 283 -39.04 7.57 -12.84
N ASP A 284 -38.10 7.09 -13.65
CA ASP A 284 -38.01 5.71 -14.11
C ASP A 284 -36.56 5.22 -13.97
N SER A 285 -36.38 3.94 -13.66
CA SER A 285 -35.07 3.36 -13.36
C SER A 285 -34.94 1.90 -13.77
N TRP A 286 -33.75 1.54 -14.24
CA TRP A 286 -33.39 0.19 -14.62
C TRP A 286 -31.93 -0.09 -14.29
N ALA A 287 -31.53 -1.35 -14.36
CA ALA A 287 -30.15 -1.78 -14.20
C ALA A 287 -29.72 -2.75 -15.31
N SER A 288 -28.43 -2.78 -15.57
CA SER A 288 -27.79 -3.82 -16.38
C SER A 288 -26.67 -4.48 -15.59
N ALA A 289 -26.62 -5.81 -15.62
CA ALA A 289 -25.62 -6.60 -14.91
C ALA A 289 -24.67 -7.27 -15.92
N PHE A 290 -23.37 -7.22 -15.61
CA PHE A 290 -22.28 -7.75 -16.41
C PHE A 290 -21.48 -8.74 -15.58
N ASP A 291 -21.36 -9.98 -16.06
CA ASP A 291 -20.62 -11.02 -15.34
C ASP A 291 -19.53 -11.67 -16.21
N HIS A 292 -18.54 -12.26 -15.57
CA HIS A 292 -17.34 -12.84 -16.20
C HIS A 292 -17.31 -14.36 -16.05
N SER A 293 -16.82 -15.05 -17.08
CA SER A 293 -16.54 -16.51 -17.07
C SER A 293 -17.73 -17.44 -16.80
N LEU A 294 -18.90 -17.16 -17.39
CA LEU A 294 -20.00 -18.12 -17.31
C LEU A 294 -19.77 -19.26 -18.30
N ASN A 295 -19.82 -20.49 -17.81
CA ASN A 295 -19.93 -21.68 -18.66
C ASN A 295 -21.40 -21.91 -19.07
N ALA A 296 -21.64 -22.89 -19.95
CA ALA A 296 -22.99 -23.20 -20.44
C ALA A 296 -23.99 -23.55 -19.32
N ALA A 297 -23.56 -24.24 -18.26
CA ALA A 297 -24.44 -24.58 -17.14
C ALA A 297 -24.86 -23.35 -16.34
N ASP A 298 -23.94 -22.41 -16.14
CA ASP A 298 -24.22 -21.15 -15.44
C ASP A 298 -25.10 -20.22 -16.29
N VAL A 299 -24.89 -20.16 -17.60
CA VAL A 299 -25.81 -19.48 -18.54
C VAL A 299 -27.23 -20.04 -18.44
N VAL A 300 -27.39 -21.37 -18.46
CA VAL A 300 -28.73 -22.00 -18.33
C VAL A 300 -29.38 -21.70 -16.98
N LYS A 301 -28.61 -21.68 -15.88
CA LYS A 301 -29.10 -21.27 -14.56
C LYS A 301 -29.57 -19.81 -14.59
N LEU A 302 -28.77 -18.91 -15.17
CA LEU A 302 -29.11 -17.50 -15.29
C LEU A 302 -30.39 -17.32 -16.13
N LYS A 303 -30.51 -17.98 -17.29
CA LYS A 303 -31.73 -17.94 -18.12
C LYS A 303 -32.99 -18.31 -17.33
N LYS A 304 -32.93 -19.29 -16.43
CA LYS A 304 -34.07 -19.66 -15.57
C LYS A 304 -34.46 -18.55 -14.60
N VAL A 305 -33.49 -17.80 -14.08
CA VAL A 305 -33.75 -16.62 -13.25
C VAL A 305 -34.38 -15.51 -14.10
N LEU A 306 -33.83 -15.28 -15.30
CA LEU A 306 -34.28 -14.25 -16.24
C LEU A 306 -35.66 -14.49 -16.85
N ALA A 307 -36.21 -15.70 -16.74
CA ALA A 307 -37.56 -16.04 -17.18
C ALA A 307 -38.66 -15.29 -16.40
N ASP A 308 -38.37 -14.88 -15.16
CA ASP A 308 -39.18 -13.91 -14.41
C ASP A 308 -38.34 -12.65 -14.17
N ARG A 309 -38.59 -11.62 -14.99
CA ARG A 309 -37.79 -10.40 -14.99
C ARG A 309 -37.89 -9.62 -13.67
N LYS A 310 -39.07 -9.66 -13.03
CA LYS A 310 -39.29 -8.97 -11.75
C LYS A 310 -38.53 -9.67 -10.63
N GLU A 311 -38.54 -11.00 -10.63
CA GLU A 311 -37.77 -11.78 -9.67
C GLU A 311 -36.26 -11.60 -9.87
N ALA A 312 -35.78 -11.60 -11.12
CA ALA A 312 -34.38 -11.31 -11.43
C ALA A 312 -33.94 -9.93 -10.90
N ALA A 313 -34.76 -8.90 -11.11
CA ALA A 313 -34.51 -7.55 -10.60
C ALA A 313 -34.50 -7.51 -9.06
N ARG A 314 -35.42 -8.22 -8.39
CA ARG A 314 -35.45 -8.34 -6.92
C ARG A 314 -34.18 -9.01 -6.40
N LEU A 315 -33.78 -10.14 -6.98
CA LEU A 315 -32.58 -10.88 -6.59
C LEU A 315 -31.30 -10.06 -6.81
N LEU A 316 -31.24 -9.27 -7.88
CA LEU A 316 -30.12 -8.36 -8.13
C LEU A 316 -30.03 -7.28 -7.06
N ALA A 317 -31.15 -6.61 -6.73
CA ALA A 317 -31.20 -5.59 -5.70
C ALA A 317 -30.81 -6.14 -4.31
N GLU A 318 -31.30 -7.34 -3.97
CA GLU A 318 -30.95 -8.04 -2.73
C GLU A 318 -29.45 -8.37 -2.66
N ASP A 319 -28.86 -8.84 -3.75
CA ASP A 319 -27.43 -9.18 -3.78
C ASP A 319 -26.53 -7.95 -3.73
N ILE A 320 -26.93 -6.83 -4.35
CA ILE A 320 -26.25 -5.53 -4.17
C ILE A 320 -26.29 -5.13 -2.69
N GLY A 321 -27.46 -5.18 -2.06
CA GLY A 321 -27.62 -4.87 -0.63
C GLY A 321 -26.80 -5.79 0.27
N ALA A 322 -26.76 -7.09 -0.01
CA ALA A 322 -25.93 -8.05 0.73
C ALA A 322 -24.43 -7.80 0.54
N THR A 323 -24.01 -7.41 -0.68
CA THR A 323 -22.62 -7.05 -0.99
C THR A 323 -22.19 -5.80 -0.22
N ASP A 324 -23.05 -4.77 -0.17
CA ASP A 324 -22.79 -3.56 0.62
C ASP A 324 -22.76 -3.85 2.14
N ALA A 325 -23.70 -4.63 2.64
CA ALA A 325 -23.76 -5.00 4.06
C ALA A 325 -22.53 -5.80 4.52
N GLU A 326 -22.01 -6.69 3.67
CA GLU A 326 -20.77 -7.42 3.96
C GLU A 326 -19.55 -6.49 3.98
N LEU A 327 -19.52 -5.46 3.12
CA LEU A 327 -18.46 -4.45 3.16
C LEU A 327 -18.54 -3.63 4.46
N ASP A 328 -19.75 -3.23 4.88
CA ASP A 328 -19.95 -2.57 6.18
C ASP A 328 -19.49 -3.45 7.34
N ARG A 329 -19.73 -4.76 7.25
CA ARG A 329 -19.22 -5.72 8.24
C ARG A 329 -17.68 -5.73 8.26
N PHE A 330 -17.02 -5.84 7.11
CA PHE A 330 -15.54 -5.79 7.04
C PHE A 330 -14.97 -4.49 7.63
N ILE A 331 -15.62 -3.36 7.39
CA ILE A 331 -15.25 -2.06 7.95
C ILE A 331 -15.40 -2.06 9.48
N GLY A 332 -16.53 -2.59 9.98
CA GLY A 332 -16.79 -2.71 11.42
C GLY A 332 -15.80 -3.63 12.13
N GLU A 333 -15.42 -4.75 11.50
CA GLU A 333 -14.43 -5.70 12.01
C GLU A 333 -13.08 -5.02 12.32
N ALA A 334 -12.69 -4.03 11.51
CA ALA A 334 -11.44 -3.28 11.64
C ALA A 334 -11.63 -1.84 12.19
N ASP A 335 -12.69 -1.61 12.96
CA ASP A 335 -12.98 -0.35 13.66
C ASP A 335 -13.06 0.90 12.77
N GLY A 336 -13.61 0.76 11.56
CA GLY A 336 -13.82 1.86 10.62
C GLY A 336 -15.08 2.71 10.85
N ILE A 337 -15.90 2.38 11.85
CA ILE A 337 -17.19 3.04 12.09
C ILE A 337 -17.04 4.12 13.17
N GLN A 338 -17.29 5.38 12.80
CA GLN A 338 -17.27 6.53 13.70
C GLN A 338 -18.49 7.43 13.49
N SER A 339 -18.84 8.17 14.53
CA SER A 339 -19.89 9.19 14.52
C SER A 339 -19.45 10.37 15.38
N THR A 340 -19.06 11.46 14.71
CA THR A 340 -18.66 12.72 15.35
C THR A 340 -19.41 13.88 14.70
N ALA A 341 -19.20 15.10 15.19
CA ALA A 341 -19.70 16.30 14.53
C ALA A 341 -18.96 16.65 13.22
N ASP A 342 -17.76 16.11 12.98
CA ASP A 342 -17.08 16.19 11.68
C ASP A 342 -17.35 14.90 10.88
N GLU A 343 -18.39 14.95 10.06
CA GLU A 343 -18.80 13.83 9.20
C GLU A 343 -17.73 13.47 8.17
N MET A 344 -16.98 14.45 7.66
CA MET A 344 -15.91 14.20 6.69
C MET A 344 -14.76 13.43 7.33
N ALA A 345 -14.38 13.76 8.56
CA ALA A 345 -13.38 13.01 9.32
C ALA A 345 -13.80 11.55 9.53
N CYS A 346 -15.08 11.29 9.83
CA CYS A 346 -15.60 9.94 9.97
C CYS A 346 -15.53 9.14 8.65
N VAL A 347 -15.93 9.74 7.53
CA VAL A 347 -15.89 9.08 6.22
C VAL A 347 -14.45 8.85 5.76
N HIS A 348 -13.55 9.79 6.05
CA HIS A 348 -12.13 9.65 5.73
C HIS A 348 -11.46 8.53 6.56
N HIS A 349 -11.75 8.41 7.85
CA HIS A 349 -11.31 7.26 8.66
C HIS A 349 -11.84 5.95 8.08
N ARG A 350 -13.12 5.93 7.70
CA ARG A 350 -13.77 4.76 7.11
C ARG A 350 -13.05 4.29 5.84
N THR A 351 -12.79 5.19 4.89
CA THR A 351 -12.07 4.85 3.65
C THR A 351 -10.62 4.46 3.89
N ASN A 352 -9.94 5.10 4.85
CA ASN A 352 -8.61 4.69 5.27
C ASN A 352 -8.60 3.24 5.79
N VAL A 353 -9.57 2.88 6.64
CA VAL A 353 -9.73 1.49 7.12
C VAL A 353 -9.99 0.53 5.96
N ILE A 354 -10.90 0.86 5.03
CA ILE A 354 -11.18 0.04 3.84
C ILE A 354 -9.88 -0.25 3.07
N PHE A 355 -9.11 0.78 2.74
CA PHE A 355 -7.88 0.59 1.97
C PHE A 355 -6.78 -0.12 2.76
N ASN A 356 -6.74 0.04 4.09
CA ASN A 356 -5.83 -0.71 4.95
C ASN A 356 -6.13 -2.22 4.92
N ILE A 357 -7.40 -2.60 5.10
CA ILE A 357 -7.80 -4.02 5.11
C ILE A 357 -7.88 -4.64 3.72
N MET A 358 -8.08 -3.86 2.66
CA MET A 358 -7.92 -4.38 1.29
C MET A 358 -6.45 -4.72 1.01
N ARG A 359 -5.49 -3.95 1.53
CA ARG A 359 -4.05 -4.17 1.25
C ARG A 359 -3.40 -5.19 2.20
N GLY A 360 -3.73 -5.15 3.49
CA GLY A 360 -3.16 -6.03 4.53
C GLY A 360 -4.08 -7.15 5.02
N GLY A 361 -5.38 -7.09 4.69
CA GLY A 361 -6.41 -7.98 5.23
C GLY A 361 -6.80 -7.65 6.66
N PHE A 362 -7.70 -8.45 7.22
CA PHE A 362 -8.06 -8.47 8.64
C PHE A 362 -8.31 -9.92 9.10
N PHE A 363 -8.37 -10.14 10.42
CA PHE A 363 -8.54 -11.50 10.97
C PHE A 363 -9.99 -11.95 10.91
N ALA A 364 -10.25 -13.14 10.36
CA ALA A 364 -11.59 -13.69 10.25
C ALA A 364 -12.19 -14.08 11.61
N ASN A 365 -13.51 -14.21 11.66
CA ASN A 365 -14.27 -14.73 12.80
C ASN A 365 -13.97 -14.00 14.13
N ASP A 366 -13.90 -12.66 14.14
CA ASP A 366 -13.48 -11.87 15.31
C ASP A 366 -12.09 -12.22 15.86
N GLY A 367 -11.21 -12.79 15.02
CA GLY A 367 -9.90 -13.27 15.48
C GLY A 367 -9.94 -14.66 16.12
N ARG A 368 -11.01 -15.42 15.93
CA ARG A 368 -11.07 -16.84 16.29
C ARG A 368 -10.39 -17.71 15.23
N ILE A 369 -9.92 -18.87 15.64
CA ILE A 369 -9.15 -19.78 14.78
C ILE A 369 -10.04 -20.95 14.34
N ASP A 370 -10.15 -21.16 13.04
CA ASP A 370 -10.66 -22.41 12.47
C ASP A 370 -9.57 -23.48 12.57
N VAL A 371 -9.86 -24.57 13.29
CA VAL A 371 -8.87 -25.63 13.57
C VAL A 371 -8.50 -26.38 12.29
N ALA A 372 -9.45 -26.60 11.38
CA ALA A 372 -9.18 -27.27 10.11
C ALA A 372 -8.28 -26.39 9.21
N ASP A 373 -8.52 -25.08 9.18
CA ASP A 373 -7.66 -24.14 8.46
C ASP A 373 -6.25 -24.06 9.07
N PHE A 374 -6.13 -24.06 10.40
CA PHE A 374 -4.83 -24.14 11.07
C PHE A 374 -4.08 -25.43 10.71
N LEU A 375 -4.74 -26.58 10.71
CA LEU A 375 -4.16 -27.86 10.29
C LEU A 375 -3.73 -27.83 8.80
N ALA A 376 -4.53 -27.21 7.92
CA ALA A 376 -4.19 -27.01 6.53
C ALA A 376 -2.93 -26.12 6.38
N PHE A 377 -2.82 -25.06 7.18
CA PHE A 377 -1.60 -24.25 7.27
C PHE A 377 -0.39 -25.08 7.72
N VAL A 378 -0.50 -25.85 8.81
CA VAL A 378 0.58 -26.72 9.29
C VAL A 378 1.03 -27.67 8.19
N LYS A 379 0.10 -28.29 7.47
CA LYS A 379 0.39 -29.18 6.33
C LYS A 379 1.15 -28.48 5.20
N GLN A 380 0.78 -27.24 4.89
CA GLN A 380 1.43 -26.42 3.86
C GLN A 380 2.85 -26.00 4.28
N ARG A 381 3.08 -25.77 5.58
CA ARG A 381 4.38 -25.38 6.13
C ARG A 381 5.30 -26.59 6.30
N SER A 382 4.85 -27.64 6.97
CA SER A 382 5.63 -28.84 7.24
C SER A 382 4.77 -30.10 7.25
N ALA A 383 4.97 -30.94 6.24
CA ALA A 383 4.34 -32.27 6.20
C ALA A 383 4.74 -33.15 7.41
N ALA A 384 5.93 -32.93 7.98
CA ALA A 384 6.44 -33.70 9.12
C ALA A 384 5.73 -33.37 10.45
N GLU A 385 5.23 -32.13 10.60
CA GLU A 385 4.58 -31.69 11.84
C GLU A 385 3.05 -31.87 11.81
N TYR A 386 2.47 -32.08 10.64
CA TYR A 386 1.03 -32.25 10.45
C TYR A 386 0.45 -33.39 11.30
N ASP A 387 1.03 -34.58 11.26
CA ASP A 387 0.50 -35.74 12.00
C ASP A 387 0.54 -35.55 13.52
N LYS A 388 1.47 -34.73 14.03
CA LYS A 388 1.49 -34.38 15.46
C LYS A 388 0.38 -33.40 15.80
N ALA A 389 0.23 -32.35 15.00
CA ALA A 389 -0.82 -31.35 15.18
C ALA A 389 -2.22 -31.98 15.10
N ALA A 390 -2.48 -32.81 14.09
CA ALA A 390 -3.76 -33.50 13.91
C ALA A 390 -4.10 -34.40 15.12
N ARG A 391 -3.13 -35.17 15.61
CA ARG A 391 -3.34 -36.01 16.82
C ARG A 391 -3.58 -35.19 18.09
N LEU A 392 -2.88 -34.07 18.25
CA LEU A 392 -3.05 -33.20 19.42
C LEU A 392 -4.43 -32.51 19.43
N LEU A 393 -4.97 -32.22 18.25
CA LEU A 393 -6.19 -31.42 18.08
C LEU A 393 -7.44 -32.24 17.72
N ALA A 394 -7.34 -33.57 17.63
CA ALA A 394 -8.45 -34.46 17.27
C ALA A 394 -9.72 -34.20 18.12
N ASP A 395 -9.60 -34.17 19.45
CA ASP A 395 -10.74 -33.91 20.34
C ASP A 395 -11.38 -32.51 20.13
N MET A 396 -10.58 -31.52 19.70
CA MET A 396 -11.08 -30.18 19.39
C MET A 396 -11.84 -30.16 18.07
N GLU A 397 -11.35 -30.86 17.05
CA GLU A 397 -12.01 -31.01 15.76
C GLU A 397 -13.37 -31.71 15.96
N GLU A 398 -13.39 -32.86 16.64
CA GLU A 398 -14.62 -33.61 16.96
C GLU A 398 -15.63 -32.78 17.77
N SER A 399 -15.16 -32.03 18.78
CA SER A 399 -16.03 -31.18 19.59
C SER A 399 -16.60 -30.00 18.80
N SER A 400 -15.79 -29.41 17.93
CA SER A 400 -16.18 -28.29 17.05
C SER A 400 -17.25 -28.72 16.04
N GLU A 401 -17.08 -29.90 15.45
CA GLU A 401 -18.04 -30.52 14.54
C GLU A 401 -19.35 -30.88 15.26
N ALA A 402 -19.27 -31.47 16.46
CA ALA A 402 -20.43 -31.84 17.25
C ALA A 402 -21.24 -30.63 17.75
N ALA A 403 -20.57 -29.50 18.04
CA ALA A 403 -21.20 -28.25 18.47
C ALA A 403 -21.71 -27.38 17.32
N GLY A 404 -21.31 -27.66 16.07
CA GLY A 404 -21.58 -26.80 14.91
C GLY A 404 -20.80 -25.49 14.90
N GLU A 405 -19.85 -25.30 15.83
CA GLU A 405 -18.95 -24.15 15.90
C GLU A 405 -17.61 -24.51 15.25
N LYS A 406 -17.31 -23.98 14.05
CA LYS A 406 -16.07 -24.31 13.32
C LYS A 406 -14.80 -23.63 13.84
N SER A 407 -14.93 -22.65 14.75
CA SER A 407 -13.79 -21.85 15.23
C SER A 407 -13.69 -21.86 16.76
N VAL A 408 -12.47 -21.74 17.28
CA VAL A 408 -12.16 -21.67 18.72
C VAL A 408 -11.50 -20.36 19.10
N ALA A 409 -11.62 -19.94 20.36
CA ALA A 409 -10.88 -18.79 20.87
C ALA A 409 -9.36 -19.03 20.78
N LYS A 410 -8.60 -17.98 20.45
CA LYS A 410 -7.15 -18.04 20.26
C LYS A 410 -6.42 -18.62 21.48
N LYS A 411 -6.73 -18.12 22.69
CA LYS A 411 -6.15 -18.60 23.96
C LYS A 411 -6.43 -20.08 24.22
N THR A 412 -7.54 -20.63 23.73
CA THR A 412 -7.87 -22.05 23.89
C THR A 412 -6.94 -22.94 23.07
N LEU A 413 -6.69 -22.58 21.80
CA LEU A 413 -5.72 -23.28 20.96
C LEU A 413 -4.30 -23.11 21.50
N GLU A 414 -3.95 -21.88 21.90
CA GLU A 414 -2.67 -21.54 22.52
C GLU A 414 -2.37 -22.47 23.71
N GLY A 415 -3.28 -22.57 24.67
CA GLY A 415 -3.10 -23.40 25.85
C GLY A 415 -2.84 -24.87 25.52
N LYS A 416 -3.51 -25.42 24.50
CA LYS A 416 -3.27 -26.80 24.06
C LYS A 416 -1.90 -26.97 23.37
N ILE A 417 -1.52 -26.04 22.50
CA ILE A 417 -0.23 -26.10 21.79
C ILE A 417 0.94 -25.96 22.78
N PHE A 418 0.86 -24.99 23.69
CA PHE A 418 1.92 -24.74 24.67
C PHE A 418 2.04 -25.89 25.69
N ALA A 419 0.93 -26.50 26.11
CA ALA A 419 0.94 -27.66 26.99
C ALA A 419 1.59 -28.92 26.38
N ALA A 420 1.63 -29.01 25.04
CA ALA A 420 2.31 -30.11 24.36
C ALA A 420 3.85 -30.00 24.41
N ALA A 421 4.39 -28.83 24.76
CA ALA A 421 5.82 -28.54 24.84
C ALA A 421 6.62 -28.90 23.56
N ASP A 422 5.97 -28.83 22.38
CA ASP A 422 6.64 -29.00 21.08
C ASP A 422 6.95 -27.63 20.46
N SER A 423 8.23 -27.28 20.44
CA SER A 423 8.72 -26.00 19.90
C SER A 423 8.40 -25.78 18.41
N GLN A 424 8.28 -26.83 17.60
CA GLN A 424 7.94 -26.70 16.18
C GLN A 424 6.45 -26.36 16.01
N LEU A 425 5.58 -27.04 16.77
CA LEU A 425 4.15 -26.70 16.78
C LEU A 425 3.90 -25.31 17.37
N THR A 426 4.64 -24.93 18.41
CA THR A 426 4.57 -23.60 19.02
C THR A 426 4.95 -22.51 18.00
N ARG A 427 6.06 -22.68 17.28
CA ARG A 427 6.46 -21.76 16.19
C ARG A 427 5.37 -21.64 15.12
N LEU A 428 4.81 -22.75 14.67
CA LEU A 428 3.78 -22.74 13.62
C LEU A 428 2.51 -22.05 14.09
N TYR A 429 2.09 -22.27 15.34
CA TYR A 429 1.00 -21.51 15.96
C TYR A 429 1.30 -20.01 15.99
N MET A 430 2.50 -19.62 16.42
CA MET A 430 2.92 -18.21 16.46
C MET A 430 2.95 -17.56 15.07
N GLU A 431 3.23 -18.30 13.99
CA GLU A 431 3.20 -17.75 12.61
C GLU A 431 1.81 -17.71 11.98
N TYR A 432 0.83 -18.42 12.54
CA TYR A 432 -0.49 -18.53 11.94
C TYR A 432 -1.30 -17.23 12.09
N LEU A 433 -1.84 -16.76 10.97
CA LEU A 433 -2.65 -15.54 10.87
C LEU A 433 -3.87 -15.83 9.97
N PRO A 434 -5.11 -15.90 10.52
CA PRO A 434 -6.33 -16.21 9.77
C PRO A 434 -6.83 -14.98 9.01
N VAL A 435 -6.02 -14.46 8.08
CA VAL A 435 -6.31 -13.23 7.35
C VAL A 435 -7.24 -13.48 6.15
N ILE A 436 -8.19 -12.58 5.93
CA ILE A 436 -9.04 -12.52 4.74
C ILE A 436 -8.97 -11.15 4.07
N PHE A 437 -9.58 -11.04 2.88
CA PHE A 437 -9.83 -9.78 2.15
C PHE A 437 -8.60 -9.04 1.58
N SER A 438 -7.38 -9.46 1.95
CA SER A 438 -6.15 -8.88 1.42
C SER A 438 -5.97 -9.12 -0.09
N ARG A 439 -5.36 -8.15 -0.77
CA ARG A 439 -4.95 -8.22 -2.18
C ARG A 439 -3.78 -7.29 -2.44
N ARG A 440 -2.96 -7.61 -3.45
CA ARG A 440 -1.95 -6.68 -3.96
C ARG A 440 -2.61 -5.44 -4.59
N HIS A 441 -1.97 -4.29 -4.38
CA HIS A 441 -2.47 -2.97 -4.77
C HIS A 441 -2.15 -2.58 -6.23
N GLY A 442 -2.27 -3.55 -7.14
CA GLY A 442 -2.18 -3.30 -8.58
C GLY A 442 -3.45 -2.67 -9.14
N ASP A 443 -3.29 -1.70 -10.03
CA ASP A 443 -4.38 -1.02 -10.74
C ASP A 443 -3.82 -0.28 -12.00
N PRO A 444 -4.65 0.28 -12.88
CA PRO A 444 -4.21 0.98 -14.09
C PRO A 444 -3.24 2.14 -13.89
N SER A 445 -3.24 2.78 -12.71
CA SER A 445 -2.29 3.84 -12.33
C SER A 445 -1.03 3.31 -11.64
N ARG A 446 -0.99 2.00 -11.34
CA ARG A 446 0.14 1.23 -10.80
C ARG A 446 0.37 -0.05 -11.64
N PRO A 447 0.56 0.07 -12.97
CA PRO A 447 0.49 -1.08 -13.88
C PRO A 447 1.61 -2.11 -13.70
N TRP A 448 2.71 -1.76 -13.02
CA TRP A 448 3.79 -2.68 -12.67
C TRP A 448 3.41 -3.67 -11.56
N ASN A 449 2.35 -3.39 -10.79
CA ASN A 449 1.83 -4.29 -9.77
C ASN A 449 0.69 -5.15 -10.35
N LYS A 450 0.86 -6.47 -10.37
CA LYS A 450 -0.24 -7.40 -10.66
C LYS A 450 -1.10 -7.58 -9.41
N PHE A 451 -2.42 -7.51 -9.57
CA PHE A 451 -3.38 -7.76 -8.49
C PHE A 451 -4.17 -9.05 -8.73
N ASN A 452 -4.62 -9.67 -7.64
CA ASN A 452 -5.51 -10.82 -7.67
C ASN A 452 -6.39 -10.82 -6.40
N ILE A 453 -7.70 -10.81 -6.58
CA ILE A 453 -8.72 -10.82 -5.52
C ILE A 453 -9.22 -12.26 -5.37
N ALA A 454 -8.59 -13.03 -4.49
CA ALA A 454 -8.94 -14.43 -4.25
C ALA A 454 -9.63 -14.58 -2.89
N LEU A 455 -10.94 -14.36 -2.86
CA LEU A 455 -11.75 -14.43 -1.64
C LEU A 455 -12.38 -15.80 -1.39
N THR A 456 -12.59 -16.58 -2.46
CA THR A 456 -13.17 -17.92 -2.38
C THR A 456 -12.42 -18.94 -3.23
N ASP A 457 -12.55 -20.22 -2.86
CA ASP A 457 -12.07 -21.35 -3.64
C ASP A 457 -13.04 -21.72 -4.78
N GLY A 458 -12.76 -22.82 -5.48
CA GLY A 458 -13.59 -23.30 -6.60
C GLY A 458 -14.96 -23.84 -6.19
N ASP A 459 -15.15 -24.17 -4.90
CA ASP A 459 -16.42 -24.62 -4.33
C ASP A 459 -17.21 -23.46 -3.68
N GLY A 460 -16.64 -22.25 -3.69
CA GLY A 460 -17.23 -21.03 -3.14
C GLY A 460 -16.97 -20.80 -1.65
N ASN A 461 -16.14 -21.62 -1.00
CA ASN A 461 -15.78 -21.44 0.40
C ASN A 461 -14.82 -20.27 0.57
N GLN A 462 -14.89 -19.57 1.71
CA GLN A 462 -13.98 -18.47 2.03
C GLN A 462 -12.52 -18.94 2.10
N VAL A 463 -11.62 -18.18 1.49
CA VAL A 463 -10.18 -18.44 1.52
C VAL A 463 -9.50 -17.53 2.54
N LEU A 464 -8.86 -18.14 3.53
CA LEU A 464 -7.98 -17.48 4.49
C LEU A 464 -6.59 -17.38 3.88
N ASN A 465 -6.23 -16.22 3.33
CA ASN A 465 -4.93 -16.04 2.68
C ASN A 465 -4.46 -14.58 2.71
N TYR A 466 -3.15 -14.43 2.64
CA TYR A 466 -2.49 -13.14 2.48
C TYR A 466 -1.21 -13.26 1.67
N GLU A 467 -0.92 -12.21 0.90
CA GLU A 467 0.38 -11.95 0.31
C GLU A 467 0.65 -10.44 0.28
N GLY A 468 1.89 -10.05 0.56
CA GLY A 468 2.26 -8.64 0.51
C GLY A 468 3.76 -8.45 0.53
N ASN A 469 4.20 -7.39 -0.15
CA ASN A 469 5.57 -6.91 -0.01
C ASN A 469 5.81 -6.56 1.47
N TRP A 470 7.01 -6.85 1.95
CA TRP A 470 7.41 -6.79 3.36
C TRP A 470 6.93 -5.52 4.06
N ARG A 471 7.36 -4.37 3.53
CA ARG A 471 7.03 -3.05 4.08
C ARG A 471 5.53 -2.81 4.12
N ASP A 472 4.84 -3.06 3.00
CA ASP A 472 3.43 -2.72 2.86
C ASP A 472 2.57 -3.43 3.91
N ILE A 473 2.73 -4.75 4.03
CA ILE A 473 1.86 -5.59 4.86
C ILE A 473 2.11 -5.39 6.36
N PHE A 474 3.37 -5.28 6.80
CA PHE A 474 3.67 -5.01 8.21
C PHE A 474 3.24 -3.62 8.64
N GLN A 475 3.31 -2.63 7.74
CA GLN A 475 2.74 -1.30 8.00
C GLN A 475 1.20 -1.35 8.12
N ASN A 476 0.51 -2.13 7.28
CA ASN A 476 -0.95 -2.26 7.41
C ASN A 476 -1.35 -2.99 8.69
N TRP A 477 -0.58 -4.01 9.08
CA TRP A 477 -0.81 -4.75 10.31
C TRP A 477 -0.54 -3.91 11.56
N GLU A 478 0.45 -3.01 11.55
CA GLU A 478 0.66 -2.06 12.66
C GLU A 478 -0.63 -1.31 13.02
N ALA A 479 -1.37 -0.82 12.02
CA ALA A 479 -2.66 -0.15 12.24
C ALA A 479 -3.77 -1.13 12.65
N LEU A 480 -3.82 -2.32 12.05
CA LEU A 480 -4.82 -3.35 12.35
C LEU A 480 -4.70 -3.90 13.78
N LEU A 481 -3.48 -3.98 14.32
CA LEU A 481 -3.19 -4.59 15.62
C LEU A 481 -3.77 -3.79 16.80
N ILE A 482 -4.14 -2.52 16.60
CA ILE A 482 -4.92 -1.77 17.61
C ILE A 482 -6.34 -2.34 17.74
N SER A 483 -6.92 -2.84 16.64
CA SER A 483 -8.24 -3.48 16.58
C SER A 483 -8.24 -4.97 16.91
N TYR A 484 -7.05 -5.61 16.87
CA TYR A 484 -6.85 -7.01 17.22
C TYR A 484 -5.56 -7.23 18.03
N PRO A 485 -5.50 -6.73 19.29
CA PRO A 485 -4.24 -6.74 20.04
C PRO A 485 -3.71 -8.15 20.37
N GLU A 486 -4.58 -9.16 20.51
CA GLU A 486 -4.15 -10.55 20.77
C GLU A 486 -3.24 -11.15 19.68
N TYR A 487 -3.22 -10.56 18.47
CA TYR A 487 -2.39 -11.01 17.35
C TYR A 487 -1.03 -10.32 17.26
N ILE A 488 -0.70 -9.37 18.14
CA ILE A 488 0.58 -8.66 18.09
C ILE A 488 1.75 -9.66 18.16
N SER A 489 1.68 -10.64 19.07
CA SER A 489 2.71 -11.67 19.23
C SER A 489 2.88 -12.53 17.97
N ASN A 490 1.78 -12.89 17.29
CA ASN A 490 1.82 -13.63 16.05
C ASN A 490 2.46 -12.83 14.91
N VAL A 491 2.14 -11.53 14.81
CA VAL A 491 2.73 -10.65 13.80
C VAL A 491 4.23 -10.41 14.05
N VAL A 492 4.63 -10.23 15.32
CA VAL A 492 6.06 -10.17 15.71
C VAL A 492 6.77 -11.45 15.33
N ALA A 493 6.21 -12.62 15.66
CA ALA A 493 6.76 -13.92 15.28
C ALA A 493 6.90 -14.06 13.76
N LYS A 494 5.87 -13.69 13.00
CA LYS A 494 5.90 -13.69 11.53
C LYS A 494 7.03 -12.82 10.96
N PHE A 495 7.24 -11.63 11.55
CA PHE A 495 8.33 -10.75 11.16
C PHE A 495 9.70 -11.39 11.42
N VAL A 496 9.96 -11.76 12.68
CA VAL A 496 11.31 -12.22 13.06
C VAL A 496 11.65 -13.58 12.46
N ASN A 497 10.67 -14.48 12.31
CA ASN A 497 10.89 -15.80 11.70
C ASN A 497 11.27 -15.73 10.23
N ALA A 498 10.85 -14.66 9.54
CA ALA A 498 11.18 -14.41 8.15
C ALA A 498 12.48 -13.61 7.97
N MET A 499 13.12 -13.14 9.05
CA MET A 499 14.44 -12.53 8.96
C MET A 499 15.51 -13.56 8.57
N THR A 500 16.47 -13.13 7.76
CA THR A 500 17.59 -13.95 7.30
C THR A 500 18.69 -14.07 8.34
N ILE A 501 19.58 -15.04 8.16
CA ILE A 501 20.66 -15.33 9.10
C ILE A 501 21.68 -14.19 9.23
N ASP A 502 21.75 -13.31 8.23
CA ASP A 502 22.63 -12.15 8.13
C ASP A 502 21.92 -10.83 8.48
N GLY A 503 20.70 -10.86 9.03
CA GLY A 503 20.02 -9.68 9.60
C GLY A 503 19.20 -8.85 8.60
N PHE A 504 18.74 -9.47 7.51
CA PHE A 504 17.86 -8.88 6.50
C PHE A 504 16.56 -9.69 6.37
N ASN A 505 15.88 -9.62 5.23
CA ASN A 505 14.60 -10.27 4.98
C ASN A 505 14.31 -10.46 3.48
N PRO A 506 13.43 -11.41 3.12
CA PRO A 506 12.86 -11.51 1.77
C PRO A 506 11.97 -10.30 1.44
N TYR A 507 11.74 -10.05 0.14
CA TYR A 507 10.91 -8.93 -0.30
C TYR A 507 9.41 -9.14 -0.04
N ARG A 508 8.94 -10.39 0.03
CA ARG A 508 7.51 -10.73 0.15
C ARG A 508 7.29 -11.81 1.22
N ILE A 509 6.20 -11.64 1.96
CA ILE A 509 5.64 -12.66 2.84
C ILE A 509 4.27 -13.10 2.35
N SER A 510 3.90 -14.34 2.67
CA SER A 510 2.59 -14.90 2.41
C SER A 510 2.21 -15.93 3.48
N ARG A 511 0.99 -16.47 3.41
CA ARG A 511 0.57 -17.63 4.22
C ARG A 511 1.55 -18.80 4.08
N GLU A 512 2.13 -18.99 2.89
CA GLU A 512 3.13 -20.01 2.58
C GLU A 512 4.51 -19.74 3.20
N GLY A 513 4.72 -18.58 3.83
CA GLY A 513 6.00 -18.19 4.41
C GLY A 513 6.63 -17.04 3.65
N ILE A 514 7.65 -17.34 2.85
CA ILE A 514 8.53 -16.35 2.21
C ILE A 514 8.73 -16.61 0.72
N ASP A 515 8.94 -15.53 -0.03
CA ASP A 515 9.42 -15.55 -1.41
C ASP A 515 10.53 -14.52 -1.62
N TRP A 516 11.49 -14.86 -2.47
CA TRP A 516 12.60 -13.99 -2.84
C TRP A 516 12.58 -13.68 -4.34
N GLU A 517 13.17 -12.55 -4.72
CA GLU A 517 13.35 -12.18 -6.12
C GLU A 517 14.44 -13.07 -6.76
N CYS A 518 14.23 -13.46 -8.01
CA CYS A 518 15.18 -14.21 -8.80
C CYS A 518 15.62 -13.34 -9.99
N PRO A 519 16.91 -13.28 -10.33
CA PRO A 519 17.35 -12.57 -11.52
C PRO A 519 16.84 -13.24 -12.80
N ASP A 520 16.45 -12.43 -13.78
CA ASP A 520 16.05 -12.89 -15.12
C ASP A 520 16.88 -12.14 -16.18
N PRO A 521 17.78 -12.82 -16.93
CA PRO A 521 18.60 -12.18 -17.96
C PRO A 521 17.80 -11.53 -19.10
N SER A 522 16.54 -11.93 -19.30
CA SER A 522 15.65 -11.36 -20.30
C SER A 522 14.87 -10.14 -19.82
N ASP A 523 14.85 -9.89 -18.51
CA ASP A 523 14.20 -8.74 -17.88
C ASP A 523 15.24 -7.89 -17.12
N PRO A 524 15.68 -6.75 -17.66
CA PRO A 524 16.65 -5.89 -16.98
C PRO A 524 16.15 -5.33 -15.63
N TRP A 525 14.83 -5.41 -15.36
CA TRP A 525 14.21 -5.01 -14.09
C TRP A 525 14.20 -6.13 -13.05
N ALA A 526 14.50 -7.38 -13.42
CA ALA A 526 14.60 -8.52 -12.51
C ALA A 526 15.92 -8.50 -11.75
N GLN A 527 16.06 -7.56 -10.82
CA GLN A 527 17.18 -7.44 -9.91
C GLN A 527 16.88 -8.21 -8.61
N PHE A 528 17.84 -8.33 -7.69
CA PHE A 528 17.62 -8.82 -6.32
C PHE A 528 18.47 -8.05 -5.29
N GLY A 529 18.04 -8.05 -4.03
CA GLY A 529 18.80 -7.45 -2.92
C GLY A 529 17.97 -7.28 -1.65
N TYR A 530 18.52 -6.55 -0.68
CA TYR A 530 17.86 -6.28 0.60
C TYR A 530 17.67 -4.77 0.80
N TRP A 531 16.45 -4.32 1.05
CA TRP A 531 16.17 -2.92 1.34
C TRP A 531 16.63 -2.56 2.76
N GLY A 532 17.34 -1.43 2.91
CA GLY A 532 17.98 -1.03 4.17
C GLY A 532 17.00 -0.74 5.31
N ASP A 533 15.80 -0.22 4.97
CA ASP A 533 14.80 0.22 5.94
C ASP A 533 13.92 -0.90 6.49
N HIS A 534 13.83 -2.05 5.80
CA HIS A 534 12.87 -3.12 6.07
C HIS A 534 12.90 -3.70 7.49
N GLN A 535 13.97 -3.49 8.23
CA GLN A 535 14.19 -4.17 9.51
C GLN A 535 13.86 -3.29 10.71
N VAL A 536 14.58 -2.17 10.88
CA VAL A 536 14.66 -1.44 12.15
C VAL A 536 13.30 -0.89 12.58
N ILE A 537 12.75 0.07 11.83
CA ILE A 537 11.58 0.82 12.29
C ILE A 537 10.31 -0.01 12.34
N TYR A 538 10.10 -0.90 11.36
CA TYR A 538 8.88 -1.71 11.31
C TYR A 538 8.83 -2.73 12.46
N LEU A 539 9.96 -3.38 12.77
CA LEU A 539 10.03 -4.26 13.95
C LEU A 539 9.92 -3.46 15.25
N GLN A 540 10.59 -2.30 15.33
CA GLN A 540 10.55 -1.46 16.53
C GLN A 540 9.12 -1.09 16.92
N LYS A 541 8.29 -0.67 15.96
CA LYS A 541 6.89 -0.33 16.21
C LYS A 541 6.09 -1.54 16.72
N LEU A 542 6.32 -2.73 16.17
CA LEU A 542 5.68 -3.96 16.62
C LEU A 542 6.14 -4.39 18.03
N LEU A 543 7.42 -4.19 18.36
CA LEU A 543 7.95 -4.49 19.70
C LEU A 543 7.43 -3.51 20.76
N GLU A 544 7.27 -2.23 20.43
CA GLU A 544 6.64 -1.24 21.31
C GLU A 544 5.18 -1.60 21.61
N LEU A 545 4.43 -2.01 20.57
CA LEU A 545 3.07 -2.51 20.72
C LEU A 545 3.01 -3.78 21.58
N LEU A 546 3.94 -4.72 21.36
CA LEU A 546 4.00 -5.96 22.14
C LEU A 546 4.36 -5.67 23.60
N ALA A 547 5.32 -4.79 23.87
CA ALA A 547 5.69 -4.41 25.23
C ALA A 547 4.53 -3.71 25.97
N GLY A 548 3.77 -2.87 25.26
CA GLY A 548 2.57 -2.24 25.82
C GLY A 548 1.46 -3.24 26.13
N TYR A 549 1.28 -4.25 25.28
CA TYR A 549 0.26 -5.28 25.40
C TYR A 549 0.61 -6.37 26.43
N ASP A 550 1.79 -6.97 26.33
CA ASP A 550 2.26 -8.07 27.18
C ASP A 550 3.79 -8.09 27.28
N ALA A 551 4.33 -7.31 28.22
CA ALA A 551 5.77 -7.24 28.48
C ALA A 551 6.35 -8.58 28.99
N ALA A 552 5.57 -9.38 29.72
CA ALA A 552 6.03 -10.66 30.26
C ALA A 552 6.25 -11.67 29.12
N LEU A 553 5.34 -11.70 28.14
CA LEU A 553 5.52 -12.53 26.94
C LEU A 553 6.76 -12.11 26.13
N LEU A 554 7.00 -10.80 26.00
CA LEU A 554 8.22 -10.30 25.36
C LEU A 554 9.47 -10.80 26.08
N ASP A 555 9.50 -10.73 27.42
CA ASP A 555 10.61 -11.21 28.23
C ASP A 555 10.87 -12.71 28.05
N ASP A 556 9.81 -13.52 28.01
CA ASP A 556 9.92 -14.96 27.74
C ASP A 556 10.53 -15.24 26.35
N TYR A 557 10.10 -14.48 25.33
CA TYR A 557 10.63 -14.59 23.97
C TYR A 557 12.14 -14.29 23.88
N LEU A 558 12.68 -13.44 24.77
CA LEU A 558 14.12 -13.12 24.77
C LEU A 558 14.99 -14.36 25.03
N SER A 559 14.49 -15.36 25.76
CA SER A 559 15.26 -16.55 26.14
C SER A 559 14.78 -17.84 25.44
N ALA A 560 13.49 -17.95 25.13
CA ALA A 560 12.89 -19.16 24.56
C ALA A 560 13.30 -19.40 23.10
N LYS A 561 13.79 -20.60 22.78
CA LYS A 561 14.18 -21.01 21.41
C LYS A 561 12.94 -21.35 20.56
N LEU A 562 12.23 -20.33 20.11
CA LEU A 562 10.95 -20.43 19.39
C LEU A 562 11.00 -19.90 17.95
N PHE A 563 12.04 -19.14 17.59
CA PHE A 563 12.06 -18.37 16.35
C PHE A 563 12.93 -19.02 15.27
N SER A 564 12.39 -19.12 14.06
CA SER A 564 13.11 -19.63 12.89
C SER A 564 13.86 -18.53 12.14
N THR A 565 14.54 -18.92 11.06
CA THR A 565 15.31 -18.01 10.21
C THR A 565 15.13 -18.37 8.75
N ALA A 566 14.85 -17.36 7.92
CA ALA A 566 14.72 -17.52 6.48
C ALA A 566 16.05 -17.88 5.82
N ASN A 567 16.03 -18.84 4.90
CA ASN A 567 17.18 -19.24 4.09
C ASN A 567 17.07 -18.65 2.68
N VAL A 568 17.21 -17.32 2.59
CA VAL A 568 17.20 -16.61 1.31
C VAL A 568 18.53 -16.89 0.58
N PRO A 569 18.52 -17.26 -0.72
CA PRO A 569 19.72 -17.65 -1.46
C PRO A 569 20.53 -16.44 -1.96
N TYR A 570 20.68 -15.41 -1.13
CA TYR A 570 21.55 -14.27 -1.39
C TYR A 570 22.79 -14.38 -0.49
N ARG A 571 23.97 -14.06 -1.03
CA ARG A 571 25.23 -14.05 -0.28
C ARG A 571 25.91 -12.70 -0.45
N LEU A 572 26.18 -12.02 0.66
CA LEU A 572 27.03 -10.84 0.64
C LEU A 572 28.43 -11.23 0.20
N LYS A 573 29.02 -10.42 -0.68
CA LYS A 573 30.41 -10.60 -1.10
C LYS A 573 31.39 -10.29 0.03
N SER A 574 32.67 -10.53 -0.24
CA SER A 574 33.75 -10.07 0.64
C SER A 574 33.67 -8.56 0.84
N TYR A 575 34.10 -8.08 2.01
CA TYR A 575 34.15 -6.65 2.30
C TYR A 575 35.04 -5.89 1.29
N GLU A 576 36.13 -6.53 0.83
CA GLU A 576 36.99 -5.99 -0.21
C GLU A 576 36.23 -5.77 -1.53
N ASP A 577 35.45 -6.75 -1.97
CA ASP A 577 34.65 -6.61 -3.21
C ASP A 577 33.53 -5.58 -3.06
N ILE A 578 32.91 -5.47 -1.88
CA ILE A 578 31.93 -4.41 -1.58
C ILE A 578 32.59 -3.03 -1.63
N CYS A 579 33.79 -2.87 -1.08
CA CYS A 579 34.54 -1.62 -1.19
C CYS A 579 34.93 -1.30 -2.65
N ARG A 580 35.22 -2.33 -3.46
CA ARG A 580 35.58 -2.16 -4.86
C ARG A 580 34.38 -1.70 -5.71
N ASP A 581 33.21 -2.30 -5.49
CA ASP A 581 31.96 -1.93 -6.15
C ASP A 581 30.75 -2.21 -5.24
N PRO A 582 30.29 -1.22 -4.46
CA PRO A 582 29.20 -1.43 -3.52
C PRO A 582 27.83 -1.56 -4.18
N ARG A 583 27.73 -1.30 -5.50
CA ARG A 583 26.50 -1.55 -6.29
C ARG A 583 26.35 -3.02 -6.67
N ASN A 584 27.43 -3.79 -6.59
CA ASN A 584 27.50 -5.20 -6.94
C ASN A 584 27.98 -6.01 -5.73
N SER A 585 27.20 -5.99 -4.66
CA SER A 585 27.58 -6.48 -3.34
C SER A 585 27.01 -7.86 -2.98
N LEU A 586 26.15 -8.45 -3.82
CA LEU A 586 25.52 -9.74 -3.56
C LEU A 586 25.79 -10.76 -4.68
N ILE A 587 25.71 -12.03 -4.32
CA ILE A 587 25.71 -13.19 -5.21
C ILE A 587 24.37 -13.91 -5.04
N PHE A 588 23.70 -14.25 -6.14
CA PHE A 588 22.53 -15.13 -6.13
C PHE A 588 22.99 -16.60 -6.17
N ASP A 589 22.80 -17.33 -5.08
CA ASP A 589 23.12 -18.76 -4.99
C ASP A 589 22.02 -19.59 -5.68
N LYS A 590 22.17 -19.72 -7.01
CA LYS A 590 21.21 -20.45 -7.85
C LYS A 590 21.04 -21.91 -7.43
N ALA A 591 22.13 -22.57 -7.04
CA ALA A 591 22.09 -23.97 -6.64
C ALA A 591 21.26 -24.17 -5.39
N LEU A 592 21.47 -23.32 -4.37
CA LEU A 592 20.64 -23.32 -3.17
C LEU A 592 19.19 -22.97 -3.49
N SER A 593 18.94 -21.94 -4.30
CA SER A 593 17.57 -21.55 -4.68
C SER A 593 16.80 -22.72 -5.30
N ASP A 594 17.41 -23.44 -6.24
CA ASP A 594 16.77 -24.56 -6.93
C ASP A 594 16.54 -25.74 -5.98
N GLU A 595 17.48 -25.99 -5.06
CA GLU A 595 17.33 -27.01 -4.01
C GLU A 595 16.16 -26.70 -3.07
N LEU A 596 16.10 -25.48 -2.52
CA LEU A 596 15.05 -25.06 -1.59
C LEU A 596 13.67 -25.12 -2.24
N LEU A 597 13.54 -24.62 -3.48
CA LEU A 597 12.27 -24.67 -4.22
C LEU A 597 11.84 -26.11 -4.53
N LYS A 598 12.79 -27.01 -4.83
CA LYS A 598 12.50 -28.43 -5.05
C LYS A 598 12.02 -29.11 -3.78
N LYS A 599 12.72 -28.93 -2.65
CA LYS A 599 12.33 -29.51 -1.35
C LYS A 599 10.99 -28.97 -0.86
N ALA A 600 10.75 -27.67 -1.04
CA ALA A 600 9.51 -27.03 -0.62
C ALA A 600 8.27 -27.64 -1.29
N LYS A 601 8.37 -28.00 -2.57
CA LYS A 601 7.26 -28.65 -3.31
C LYS A 601 6.89 -30.03 -2.77
N SER A 602 7.84 -30.78 -2.20
CA SER A 602 7.61 -32.15 -1.73
C SER A 602 7.41 -32.29 -0.22
N LEU A 603 8.05 -31.45 0.59
CA LEU A 603 8.10 -31.59 2.06
C LEU A 603 7.39 -30.44 2.81
N GLY A 604 6.98 -29.38 2.12
CA GLY A 604 6.37 -28.19 2.72
C GLY A 604 7.30 -26.98 2.71
N THR A 605 6.72 -25.79 2.86
CA THR A 605 7.40 -24.51 2.65
C THR A 605 8.43 -24.14 3.73
N ASP A 606 8.45 -24.81 4.89
CA ASP A 606 9.48 -24.68 5.93
C ASP A 606 10.86 -25.11 5.45
N GLN A 607 10.96 -25.83 4.33
CA GLN A 607 12.24 -26.13 3.69
C GLN A 607 12.98 -24.88 3.18
N LYS A 608 12.29 -23.73 3.08
CA LYS A 608 12.88 -22.42 2.80
C LYS A 608 13.51 -21.76 4.05
N LEU A 609 13.49 -22.43 5.19
CA LEU A 609 14.08 -21.97 6.45
C LEU A 609 15.41 -22.68 6.72
N VAL A 610 16.24 -22.07 7.57
CA VAL A 610 17.48 -22.66 8.07
C VAL A 610 17.16 -23.94 8.85
N GLN A 611 17.87 -25.03 8.54
CA GLN A 611 17.66 -26.33 9.18
C GLN A 611 18.77 -26.63 10.20
N ASP A 612 18.45 -27.41 11.24
CA ASP A 612 19.39 -28.02 12.17
C ASP A 612 20.08 -29.24 11.52
N LYS A 613 21.01 -29.87 12.25
CA LYS A 613 21.77 -31.04 11.75
C LYS A 613 20.89 -32.27 11.55
N GLU A 614 19.73 -32.30 12.20
CA GLU A 614 18.73 -33.36 12.11
C GLU A 614 17.71 -33.11 10.98
N GLY A 615 17.82 -31.98 10.28
CA GLY A 615 16.95 -31.62 9.16
C GLY A 615 15.58 -31.05 9.57
N ARG A 616 15.44 -30.56 10.80
CA ARG A 616 14.28 -29.77 11.26
C ARG A 616 14.60 -28.29 11.20
N VAL A 617 13.59 -27.42 11.29
CA VAL A 617 13.82 -25.98 11.34
C VAL A 617 14.62 -25.62 12.59
N ALA A 618 15.78 -24.97 12.41
CA ALA A 618 16.61 -24.51 13.52
C ALA A 618 15.92 -23.35 14.24
N LEU A 619 15.83 -23.44 15.57
CA LEU A 619 15.17 -22.43 16.41
C LEU A 619 16.18 -21.72 17.31
N VAL A 620 16.05 -20.39 17.37
CA VAL A 620 16.80 -19.49 18.25
C VAL A 620 15.83 -18.64 19.07
N ASN A 621 16.34 -17.91 20.05
CA ASN A 621 15.53 -16.96 20.82
C ASN A 621 15.47 -15.58 20.16
N LEU A 622 14.56 -14.73 20.65
CA LEU A 622 14.40 -13.37 20.11
C LEU A 622 15.68 -12.54 20.31
N THR A 623 16.45 -12.78 21.38
CA THR A 623 17.74 -12.12 21.60
C THR A 623 18.71 -12.34 20.44
N ALA A 624 18.85 -13.57 19.95
CA ALA A 624 19.70 -13.85 18.79
C ALA A 624 19.22 -13.10 17.54
N LYS A 625 17.90 -13.00 17.32
CA LYS A 625 17.30 -12.32 16.17
C LYS A 625 17.53 -10.80 16.22
N LEU A 626 17.27 -10.19 17.37
CA LEU A 626 17.47 -8.75 17.59
C LEU A 626 18.95 -8.38 17.51
N LEU A 627 19.82 -9.18 18.12
CA LEU A 627 21.26 -8.96 18.07
C LEU A 627 21.79 -9.05 16.64
N GLN A 628 21.35 -10.02 15.84
CA GLN A 628 21.76 -10.14 14.44
C GLN A 628 21.39 -8.91 13.62
N LEU A 629 20.17 -8.36 13.82
CA LEU A 629 19.73 -7.13 13.18
C LEU A 629 20.65 -5.97 13.53
N VAL A 630 20.95 -5.79 14.82
CA VAL A 630 21.83 -4.70 15.29
C VAL A 630 23.25 -4.89 14.77
N ILE A 631 23.80 -6.11 14.77
CA ILE A 631 25.12 -6.42 14.19
C ILE A 631 25.18 -5.97 12.73
N ALA A 632 24.20 -6.37 11.90
CA ALA A 632 24.19 -6.03 10.48
C ALA A 632 24.20 -4.51 10.24
N LYS A 633 23.51 -3.73 11.07
CA LYS A 633 23.48 -2.26 10.96
C LYS A 633 24.71 -1.59 11.57
N ALA A 634 25.16 -2.03 12.73
CA ALA A 634 26.35 -1.52 13.41
C ALA A 634 27.63 -1.78 12.61
N ALA A 635 27.71 -2.92 11.90
CA ALA A 635 28.84 -3.23 11.03
C ALA A 635 28.90 -2.35 9.76
N ASN A 636 27.75 -1.86 9.31
CA ASN A 636 27.63 -0.98 8.14
C ASN A 636 27.54 0.51 8.52
N LEU A 637 27.69 0.88 9.79
CA LEU A 637 27.66 2.28 10.22
C LEU A 637 28.98 2.97 9.86
N VAL A 638 28.90 3.97 8.98
CA VAL A 638 30.00 4.89 8.68
C VAL A 638 29.94 6.07 9.65
N PRO A 639 30.91 6.23 10.56
CA PRO A 639 30.88 7.29 11.58
C PRO A 639 30.65 8.68 10.96
N GLY A 640 29.63 9.40 11.44
CA GLY A 640 29.31 10.76 10.98
C GLY A 640 28.55 10.83 9.64
N GLY A 641 28.44 9.71 8.91
CA GLY A 641 27.83 9.68 7.57
C GLY A 641 26.51 8.91 7.50
N GLY A 642 26.39 7.79 8.20
CA GLY A 642 25.16 7.00 8.32
C GLY A 642 25.34 5.50 8.02
N VAL A 643 24.25 4.73 7.96
CA VAL A 643 24.31 3.30 7.62
C VAL A 643 24.51 3.14 6.12
N TRP A 644 25.54 2.40 5.72
CA TRP A 644 25.91 2.21 4.33
C TRP A 644 24.87 1.38 3.56
N MET A 645 24.36 1.93 2.45
CA MET A 645 23.33 1.33 1.60
C MET A 645 23.92 0.35 0.58
N ASN A 646 24.64 -0.67 1.03
CA ASN A 646 25.46 -1.54 0.18
C ASN A 646 24.84 -2.92 -0.11
N THR A 647 23.50 -3.01 -0.27
CA THR A 647 22.76 -4.28 -0.42
C THR A 647 21.92 -4.38 -1.69
N GLN A 648 22.33 -3.66 -2.75
CA GLN A 648 21.72 -3.62 -4.11
C GLN A 648 20.26 -3.16 -4.19
N ARG A 649 19.71 -2.64 -3.10
CA ARG A 649 18.37 -2.04 -3.04
C ARG A 649 18.39 -0.72 -2.27
N PRO A 650 17.48 0.20 -2.59
CA PRO A 650 17.31 1.42 -1.82
C PRO A 650 16.62 1.15 -0.48
N GLU A 651 16.14 2.23 0.14
CA GLU A 651 15.25 2.19 1.30
C GLU A 651 13.79 2.47 0.87
N TRP A 652 13.07 3.34 1.59
CA TRP A 652 11.67 3.66 1.32
C TRP A 652 11.47 4.29 -0.06
N ASN A 653 12.27 5.31 -0.39
CA ASN A 653 12.15 6.05 -1.64
C ASN A 653 12.86 5.34 -2.81
N ASP A 654 12.11 4.54 -3.57
CA ASP A 654 12.64 3.83 -4.74
C ASP A 654 13.09 4.78 -5.87
N ALA A 655 12.61 6.03 -5.89
CA ALA A 655 13.07 7.01 -6.88
C ALA A 655 14.50 7.50 -6.62
N ASN A 656 15.04 7.32 -5.41
CA ASN A 656 16.45 7.53 -5.06
C ASN A 656 17.28 6.22 -5.13
N ASN A 657 16.91 5.29 -6.01
CA ASN A 657 17.57 3.99 -6.12
C ASN A 657 19.07 4.02 -6.47
N ALA A 658 19.60 5.07 -7.08
CA ALA A 658 21.02 5.16 -7.39
C ALA A 658 21.90 5.42 -6.14
N LEU A 659 21.28 5.74 -5.00
CA LEU A 659 21.95 5.73 -3.69
C LEU A 659 22.30 4.32 -3.21
N ALA A 660 21.65 3.27 -3.70
CA ALA A 660 22.11 1.91 -3.43
C ALA A 660 23.54 1.74 -4.00
N GLY A 661 24.49 1.40 -3.13
CA GLY A 661 25.92 1.45 -3.39
C GLY A 661 26.58 2.53 -2.54
N TRP A 662 26.56 3.78 -2.97
CA TRP A 662 27.35 4.86 -2.34
C TRP A 662 26.58 5.67 -1.29
N GLY A 663 25.29 5.45 -1.12
CA GLY A 663 24.46 6.17 -0.16
C GLY A 663 24.74 5.75 1.28
N LEU A 664 24.59 6.70 2.19
CA LEU A 664 24.60 6.53 3.63
C LEU A 664 23.26 7.02 4.17
N SER A 665 22.51 6.16 4.85
CA SER A 665 21.19 6.47 5.38
C SER A 665 21.29 7.06 6.78
N MET A 666 20.91 8.34 6.93
CA MET A 666 20.65 8.94 8.24
C MET A 666 19.25 8.60 8.76
N VAL A 667 18.32 8.24 7.86
CA VAL A 667 16.98 7.76 8.20
C VAL A 667 17.08 6.51 9.09
N THR A 668 17.82 5.51 8.64
CA THR A 668 18.02 4.26 9.41
C THR A 668 18.79 4.52 10.71
N VAL A 669 19.74 5.45 10.74
CA VAL A 669 20.44 5.86 11.98
C VAL A 669 19.46 6.45 13.01
N CYS A 670 18.54 7.31 12.58
CA CYS A 670 17.52 7.89 13.47
C CYS A 670 16.57 6.82 14.04
N TYR A 671 16.25 5.79 13.27
CA TYR A 671 15.43 4.68 13.78
C TYR A 671 16.24 3.68 14.62
N MET A 672 17.54 3.53 14.36
CA MET A 672 18.44 2.78 15.22
C MET A 672 18.54 3.41 16.60
N GLU A 673 18.56 4.74 16.70
CA GLU A 673 18.53 5.45 17.98
C GLU A 673 17.33 5.03 18.84
N ARG A 674 16.12 5.03 18.24
CA ARG A 674 14.88 4.58 18.90
C ARG A 674 14.98 3.12 19.36
N MET A 675 15.43 2.23 18.48
CA MET A 675 15.56 0.81 18.77
C MET A 675 16.62 0.53 19.84
N LEU A 676 17.79 1.14 19.76
CA LEU A 676 18.88 0.91 20.73
C LEU A 676 18.50 1.40 22.12
N LYS A 677 17.77 2.52 22.24
CA LYS A 677 17.21 2.98 23.52
C LYS A 677 16.24 1.95 24.09
N PHE A 678 15.30 1.48 23.28
CA PHE A 678 14.35 0.44 23.69
C PHE A 678 15.04 -0.85 24.15
N LEU A 679 16.02 -1.34 23.38
CA LEU A 679 16.77 -2.54 23.74
C LEU A 679 17.64 -2.35 25.00
N THR A 680 18.27 -1.18 25.16
CA THR A 680 19.08 -0.86 26.34
C THR A 680 18.22 -0.85 27.61
N GLU A 681 16.99 -0.36 27.54
CA GLU A 681 16.02 -0.40 28.63
C GLU A 681 15.55 -1.84 28.90
N LEU A 682 15.13 -2.56 27.86
CA LEU A 682 14.64 -3.94 27.94
C LEU A 682 15.65 -4.87 28.62
N TYR A 683 16.89 -4.93 28.12
CA TYR A 683 17.93 -5.76 28.75
C TYR A 683 18.46 -5.16 30.05
N GLY A 684 18.24 -3.87 30.29
CA GLY A 684 18.58 -3.20 31.55
C GLY A 684 17.73 -3.64 32.73
N HIS A 685 16.44 -3.94 32.49
CA HIS A 685 15.56 -4.55 33.50
C HIS A 685 15.99 -5.98 33.85
N HIS A 686 16.65 -6.67 32.91
CA HIS A 686 17.08 -8.07 33.02
C HIS A 686 18.61 -8.22 33.00
N GLY A 687 19.35 -7.30 33.64
CA GLY A 687 20.80 -7.21 33.49
C GLY A 687 21.58 -8.49 33.86
N GLU A 688 21.10 -9.26 34.83
CA GLU A 688 21.72 -10.53 35.27
C GLU A 688 21.20 -11.76 34.49
N ALA A 689 20.15 -11.62 33.68
CA ALA A 689 19.64 -12.71 32.87
C ALA A 689 20.69 -13.16 31.83
N VAL A 690 20.73 -14.46 31.57
CA VAL A 690 21.68 -15.07 30.64
C VAL A 690 20.92 -15.68 29.46
N TYR A 691 21.31 -15.29 28.26
CA TYR A 691 20.71 -15.74 27.01
C TYR A 691 21.68 -16.69 26.31
N GLU A 692 21.19 -17.87 25.95
CA GLU A 692 21.93 -18.82 25.14
C GLU A 692 21.69 -18.53 23.66
N ILE A 693 22.74 -18.11 22.94
CA ILE A 693 22.66 -17.73 21.52
C ILE A 693 23.74 -18.47 20.70
N PRO A 694 23.64 -18.54 19.37
CA PRO A 694 24.67 -19.15 18.53
C PRO A 694 26.06 -18.52 18.78
N ALA A 695 27.09 -19.36 18.93
CA ALA A 695 28.43 -18.91 19.33
C ALA A 695 29.03 -17.90 18.34
N THR A 696 28.78 -18.08 17.04
CA THR A 696 29.24 -17.18 15.97
C THR A 696 28.70 -15.75 16.14
N ILE A 697 27.41 -15.61 16.49
CA ILE A 697 26.77 -14.30 16.70
C ILE A 697 27.34 -13.63 17.95
N ALA A 698 27.49 -14.39 19.04
CA ALA A 698 28.09 -13.89 20.27
C ALA A 698 29.54 -13.39 20.06
N ALA A 699 30.36 -14.14 19.32
CA ALA A 699 31.73 -13.76 19.00
C ALA A 699 31.78 -12.45 18.19
N CYS A 700 30.94 -12.33 17.16
CA CYS A 700 30.82 -11.11 16.36
C CYS A 700 30.45 -9.89 17.22
N MET A 701 29.45 -10.03 18.10
CA MET A 701 29.08 -8.98 19.06
C MET A 701 30.26 -8.58 19.94
N GLN A 702 31.01 -9.53 20.50
CA GLN A 702 32.15 -9.22 21.37
C GLN A 702 33.28 -8.49 20.62
N ASP A 703 33.55 -8.85 19.36
CA ASP A 703 34.58 -8.19 18.57
C ASP A 703 34.15 -6.78 18.13
N LEU A 704 32.88 -6.60 17.74
CA LEU A 704 32.32 -5.27 17.50
C LEU A 704 32.31 -4.44 18.79
N LYS A 705 31.92 -5.00 19.93
CA LYS A 705 31.95 -4.34 21.23
C LYS A 705 33.36 -3.81 21.56
N LYS A 706 34.41 -4.64 21.36
CA LYS A 706 35.80 -4.21 21.54
C LYS A 706 36.18 -3.05 20.60
N LEU A 707 35.77 -3.13 19.33
CA LEU A 707 36.03 -2.08 18.34
C LEU A 707 35.38 -0.75 18.75
N TYR A 708 34.08 -0.78 19.10
CA TYR A 708 33.34 0.40 19.53
C TYR A 708 33.86 0.99 20.85
N ALA A 709 34.24 0.15 21.81
CA ALA A 709 34.85 0.59 23.07
C ALA A 709 36.25 1.22 22.85
N GLY A 710 37.07 0.60 21.99
CA GLY A 710 38.42 1.05 21.67
C GLY A 710 38.47 2.41 20.96
N ALA A 711 37.40 2.80 20.28
CA ALA A 711 37.29 4.10 19.63
C ALA A 711 37.01 5.27 20.59
N GLY A 712 36.87 5.02 21.91
CA GLY A 712 36.86 6.09 22.93
C GLY A 712 35.67 7.06 22.85
N MET A 713 34.47 6.55 22.52
CA MET A 713 33.25 7.33 22.33
C MET A 713 32.92 8.22 23.54
N LYS A 714 33.11 9.54 23.41
CA LYS A 714 32.53 10.55 24.32
C LYS A 714 31.06 10.81 23.94
N ALA A 715 30.27 11.37 24.85
CA ALA A 715 28.89 11.73 24.54
C ALA A 715 28.80 12.93 23.57
N GLY A 716 27.83 12.91 22.66
CA GLY A 716 27.49 14.02 21.75
C GLY A 716 28.47 14.23 20.58
N ASN A 717 28.44 15.43 19.98
CA ASN A 717 29.21 15.79 18.78
C ASN A 717 30.74 15.87 19.01
N ALA A 718 31.19 15.77 20.26
CA ALA A 718 32.61 15.87 20.62
C ALA A 718 33.49 14.75 20.03
N VAL A 719 32.89 13.65 19.53
CA VAL A 719 33.60 12.55 18.86
C VAL A 719 34.03 12.91 17.43
N PHE A 720 33.38 13.91 16.80
CA PHE A 720 33.61 14.27 15.40
C PHE A 720 34.38 15.58 15.23
N ALA A 721 34.01 16.64 15.94
CA ALA A 721 34.60 17.97 15.71
C ALA A 721 36.10 18.07 16.08
N ASP A 722 36.50 17.40 17.17
CA ASP A 722 37.90 17.36 17.68
C ASP A 722 38.26 15.96 18.22
N GLY A 723 37.56 14.92 17.74
CA GLY A 723 37.60 13.56 18.30
C GLY A 723 38.20 12.52 17.36
N VAL A 724 37.95 11.23 17.66
CA VAL A 724 38.56 10.08 16.98
C VAL A 724 38.17 9.96 15.50
N PHE A 725 37.06 10.59 15.08
CA PHE A 725 36.55 10.52 13.69
C PHE A 725 36.63 11.86 12.94
N ALA A 726 37.55 12.74 13.34
CA ALA A 726 37.72 14.05 12.71
C ALA A 726 38.18 13.98 11.23
N ASP A 727 38.88 12.92 10.83
CA ASP A 727 39.45 12.76 9.48
C ASP A 727 38.90 11.53 8.73
N ALA A 728 39.08 11.52 7.41
CA ALA A 728 38.59 10.45 6.54
C ALA A 728 39.28 9.10 6.76
N GLY A 729 40.55 9.10 7.19
CA GLY A 729 41.33 7.88 7.40
C GLY A 729 40.90 7.13 8.65
N SER A 730 40.65 7.84 9.76
CA SER A 730 40.12 7.23 10.98
C SER A 730 38.72 6.63 10.78
N ARG A 731 37.84 7.30 10.01
CA ARG A 731 36.54 6.73 9.60
C ARG A 731 36.71 5.45 8.81
N LYS A 732 37.57 5.45 7.79
CA LYS A 732 37.84 4.26 6.98
C LYS A 732 38.36 3.11 7.83
N ALA A 733 39.35 3.36 8.70
CA ALA A 733 39.94 2.32 9.55
C ALA A 733 38.90 1.65 10.46
N PHE A 734 37.97 2.42 11.02
CA PHE A 734 36.88 1.88 11.82
C PHE A 734 35.89 1.05 10.99
N THR A 735 35.42 1.60 9.86
CA THR A 735 34.47 0.90 8.97
C THR A 735 35.08 -0.36 8.37
N ASP A 736 36.37 -0.35 8.01
CA ASP A 736 37.10 -1.53 7.55
C ASP A 736 37.13 -2.64 8.61
N ALA A 737 37.47 -2.30 9.86
CA ALA A 737 37.48 -3.26 10.95
C ALA A 737 36.07 -3.85 11.19
N ALA A 738 35.04 -3.02 11.22
CA ALA A 738 33.66 -3.45 11.43
C ALA A 738 33.16 -4.37 10.30
N GLY A 739 33.43 -4.00 9.04
CA GLY A 739 33.04 -4.76 7.86
C GLY A 739 33.73 -6.13 7.75
N LEU A 740 35.00 -6.22 8.17
CA LEU A 740 35.76 -7.47 8.24
C LEU A 740 35.26 -8.39 9.36
N ILE A 741 34.94 -7.86 10.55
CA ILE A 741 34.32 -8.64 11.64
C ILE A 741 33.00 -9.25 11.16
N PHE A 742 32.15 -8.45 10.51
CA PHE A 742 30.89 -8.94 9.95
C PHE A 742 31.10 -9.93 8.80
N GLN A 743 32.19 -9.82 8.04
CA GLN A 743 32.53 -10.80 7.00
C GLN A 743 32.84 -12.16 7.59
N GLN A 744 33.68 -12.17 8.63
CA GLN A 744 34.05 -13.40 9.30
C GLN A 744 32.83 -14.15 9.84
N GLU A 745 31.87 -13.42 10.42
CA GLU A 745 30.63 -14.00 10.92
C GLU A 745 29.74 -14.55 9.80
N ARG A 746 29.36 -13.74 8.80
CA ARG A 746 28.46 -14.18 7.73
C ARG A 746 29.05 -15.31 6.90
N ASP A 747 30.36 -15.32 6.65
CA ASP A 747 31.04 -16.41 5.95
C ASP A 747 30.93 -17.73 6.73
N SER A 748 30.96 -17.67 8.06
CA SER A 748 30.72 -18.84 8.93
C SER A 748 29.26 -19.27 8.89
N LEU A 749 28.32 -18.33 9.02
CA LEU A 749 26.88 -18.59 8.99
C LEU A 749 26.42 -19.14 7.62
N TYR A 750 27.01 -18.69 6.51
CA TYR A 750 26.69 -19.21 5.18
C TYR A 750 27.17 -20.65 4.96
N ARG A 751 28.25 -21.07 5.64
CA ARG A 751 28.77 -22.44 5.55
C ARG A 751 28.05 -23.42 6.48
N GLU A 752 27.79 -23.00 7.72
CA GLU A 752 27.38 -23.90 8.80
C GLU A 752 26.03 -23.54 9.43
N TYR A 753 25.35 -22.49 8.93
CA TYR A 753 24.23 -21.86 9.61
C TYR A 753 24.58 -21.54 11.06
N TYR A 754 23.73 -21.91 12.03
CA TYR A 754 24.01 -21.66 13.45
C TYR A 754 25.06 -22.60 14.07
N GLY A 755 25.53 -23.61 13.35
CA GLY A 755 26.40 -24.65 13.91
C GLY A 755 25.72 -25.42 15.06
N ALA A 756 26.52 -26.08 15.90
CA ALA A 756 26.03 -26.75 17.12
C ALA A 756 26.49 -26.07 18.41
N GLU A 757 27.39 -25.08 18.31
CA GLU A 757 27.97 -24.39 19.45
C GLU A 757 27.11 -23.19 19.84
N SER A 758 26.82 -23.07 21.13
CA SER A 758 26.15 -21.91 21.71
C SER A 758 27.05 -21.21 22.72
N ALA A 759 26.80 -19.92 22.92
CA ALA A 759 27.45 -19.09 23.91
C ALA A 759 26.41 -18.43 24.80
N GLN A 760 26.80 -18.18 26.05
CA GLN A 760 25.99 -17.46 27.02
C GLN A 760 26.38 -15.98 27.00
N VAL A 761 25.40 -15.10 26.87
CA VAL A 761 25.58 -13.65 26.92
C VAL A 761 24.62 -13.07 27.96
N SER A 762 25.13 -12.23 28.85
CA SER A 762 24.29 -11.57 29.86
C SER A 762 23.54 -10.35 29.34
N GLY A 763 22.42 -10.00 29.97
CA GLY A 763 21.69 -8.75 29.71
C GLY A 763 22.58 -7.50 29.86
N ASN A 764 23.47 -7.49 30.84
CA ASN A 764 24.45 -6.41 31.02
C ASN A 764 25.45 -6.29 29.86
N GLU A 765 25.91 -7.41 29.30
CA GLU A 765 26.80 -7.37 28.14
C GLU A 765 26.11 -6.83 26.89
N LEU A 766 24.85 -7.21 26.67
CA LEU A 766 24.01 -6.70 25.58
C LEU A 766 23.75 -5.20 25.75
N LYS A 767 23.32 -4.79 26.95
CA LYS A 767 23.12 -3.38 27.31
C LYS A 767 24.37 -2.54 27.06
N GLU A 768 25.54 -3.04 27.45
CA GLU A 768 26.80 -2.34 27.24
C GLU A 768 27.13 -2.20 25.75
N PHE A 769 26.94 -3.27 24.96
CA PHE A 769 27.12 -3.22 23.51
C PHE A 769 26.17 -2.24 22.84
N TYR A 770 24.86 -2.30 23.14
CA TYR A 770 23.88 -1.39 22.57
C TYR A 770 24.16 0.07 22.95
N GLY A 771 24.52 0.34 24.21
CA GLY A 771 24.91 1.68 24.65
C GLY A 771 26.20 2.20 24.01
N LEU A 772 27.11 1.33 23.58
CA LEU A 772 28.29 1.71 22.79
C LEU A 772 27.92 2.12 21.36
N VAL A 773 27.03 1.36 20.71
CA VAL A 773 26.53 1.68 19.37
C VAL A 773 25.68 2.95 19.38
N GLU A 774 24.79 3.09 20.38
CA GLU A 774 23.92 4.25 20.57
C GLU A 774 24.72 5.56 20.66
N ARG A 775 25.82 5.60 21.42
CA ARG A 775 26.68 6.79 21.50
C ARG A 775 27.19 7.26 20.13
N LEU A 776 27.57 6.33 19.28
CA LEU A 776 28.03 6.67 17.92
C LEU A 776 26.87 7.10 17.03
N VAL A 777 25.72 6.43 17.14
CA VAL A 777 24.47 6.78 16.43
C VAL A 777 24.02 8.19 16.79
N ALA A 778 23.84 8.49 18.08
CA ALA A 778 23.43 9.81 18.57
C ALA A 778 24.42 10.91 18.17
N GLY A 779 25.74 10.64 18.25
CA GLY A 779 26.77 11.56 17.78
C GLY A 779 26.68 11.81 16.27
N THR A 780 26.43 10.76 15.48
CA THR A 780 26.26 10.84 14.02
C THR A 780 25.02 11.66 13.65
N ILE A 781 23.92 11.53 14.39
CA ILE A 781 22.72 12.38 14.22
C ILE A 781 23.08 13.83 14.53
N ALA A 782 23.74 14.09 15.66
CA ALA A 782 24.08 15.45 16.10
C ALA A 782 24.97 16.21 15.09
N CYS A 783 25.95 15.54 14.46
CA CYS A 783 26.82 16.18 13.47
C CYS A 783 26.16 16.35 12.08
N ASN A 784 24.94 15.85 11.88
CA ASN A 784 24.16 15.98 10.64
C ASN A 784 23.04 17.03 10.73
N LYS A 785 23.00 17.85 11.79
CA LYS A 785 22.14 19.05 11.84
C LYS A 785 22.67 20.10 10.87
N ARG A 786 21.79 20.59 9.99
CA ARG A 786 22.06 21.62 9.00
C ARG A 786 21.98 23.01 9.61
N ALA A 787 22.57 23.99 8.92
CA ALA A 787 22.52 25.40 9.32
C ALA A 787 21.10 26.01 9.27
N ASP A 788 20.19 25.43 8.47
CA ASP A 788 18.78 25.84 8.36
C ASP A 788 17.88 25.23 9.45
N GLY A 789 18.45 24.43 10.38
CA GLY A 789 17.73 23.79 11.47
C GLY A 789 17.16 22.40 11.15
N LEU A 790 17.21 21.97 9.88
CA LEU A 790 16.82 20.63 9.44
C LEU A 790 17.97 19.62 9.63
N TYR A 791 17.74 18.35 9.33
CA TYR A 791 18.76 17.29 9.37
C TYR A 791 18.99 16.69 7.99
N HIS A 792 20.23 16.24 7.73
CA HIS A 792 20.51 15.47 6.52
C HIS A 792 19.79 14.12 6.53
N THR A 793 19.22 13.74 5.39
CA THR A 793 18.43 12.50 5.22
C THR A 793 19.28 11.35 4.68
N TYR A 794 20.02 11.64 3.62
CA TYR A 794 20.95 10.74 2.97
C TYR A 794 22.23 11.52 2.69
N ASN A 795 23.37 10.87 2.90
CA ASN A 795 24.68 11.35 2.48
C ASN A 795 25.24 10.41 1.40
N THR A 796 26.30 10.81 0.72
CA THR A 796 27.06 9.95 -0.19
C THR A 796 28.46 9.71 0.34
N LEU A 797 28.96 8.49 0.13
CA LEU A 797 30.29 8.05 0.50
C LEU A 797 31.21 8.17 -0.71
N LYS A 798 32.28 8.94 -0.56
CA LYS A 798 33.39 8.95 -1.50
C LYS A 798 34.56 8.17 -0.89
N LEU A 799 34.83 7.01 -1.49
CA LEU A 799 35.85 6.09 -1.01
C LEU A 799 37.17 6.33 -1.75
N ALA A 800 38.17 6.80 -1.00
CA ALA A 800 39.56 6.89 -1.44
C ALA A 800 40.38 5.73 -0.88
N ALA A 801 41.62 5.55 -1.38
CA ALA A 801 42.50 4.47 -0.92
C ALA A 801 42.80 4.54 0.59
N ASP A 802 42.91 5.76 1.13
CA ASP A 802 43.29 6.05 2.51
C ASP A 802 42.20 6.75 3.32
N GLY A 803 40.98 6.94 2.78
CA GLY A 803 39.92 7.63 3.51
C GLY A 803 38.49 7.39 3.01
N MET A 804 37.53 7.60 3.91
CA MET A 804 36.09 7.65 3.64
C MET A 804 35.57 9.08 3.85
N GLU A 805 35.33 9.79 2.75
CA GLU A 805 34.78 11.15 2.74
C GLU A 805 33.24 11.09 2.69
N ILE A 806 32.59 12.03 3.39
CA ILE A 806 31.13 12.15 3.43
C ILE A 806 30.76 13.40 2.66
N GLU A 807 29.85 13.25 1.70
CA GLU A 807 29.25 14.35 0.96
C GLU A 807 27.76 14.44 1.30
N HIS A 808 27.28 15.66 1.52
CA HIS A 808 25.92 15.92 1.94
C HIS A 808 25.00 16.19 0.75
N LEU A 809 23.78 15.66 0.80
CA LEU A 809 22.74 15.93 -0.19
C LEU A 809 21.81 17.07 0.27
N GLN A 810 20.96 17.51 -0.66
CA GLN A 810 19.87 18.46 -0.42
C GLN A 810 18.95 18.00 0.72
N GLU A 811 18.21 18.93 1.32
CA GLU A 811 17.18 18.63 2.31
C GLU A 811 16.12 17.68 1.75
N MET A 812 15.64 16.75 2.58
CA MET A 812 14.55 15.84 2.22
C MET A 812 13.63 15.61 3.43
N LEU A 813 12.33 15.45 3.17
CA LEU A 813 11.29 15.37 4.20
C LEU A 813 11.48 14.16 5.12
N GLU A 814 11.89 13.03 4.53
CA GLU A 814 12.03 11.75 5.23
C GLU A 814 13.01 11.79 6.40
N GLY A 815 14.12 12.55 6.30
CA GLY A 815 15.07 12.69 7.40
C GLY A 815 14.48 13.47 8.57
N GLN A 816 13.55 14.38 8.30
CA GLN A 816 12.88 15.18 9.32
C GLN A 816 11.87 14.32 10.08
N VAL A 817 11.13 13.48 9.35
CA VAL A 817 10.27 12.44 9.93
C VAL A 817 11.09 11.50 10.82
N ALA A 818 12.21 11.00 10.32
CA ALA A 818 13.04 10.04 11.03
C ALA A 818 13.63 10.63 12.32
N VAL A 819 14.19 11.84 12.28
CA VAL A 819 14.78 12.48 13.47
C VAL A 819 13.72 12.86 14.51
N LEU A 820 12.53 13.33 14.09
CA LEU A 820 11.39 13.57 14.98
C LEU A 820 10.93 12.26 15.66
N SER A 821 11.03 11.14 14.95
CA SER A 821 10.63 9.82 15.44
C SER A 821 11.72 9.10 16.26
N SER A 822 12.93 9.65 16.36
CA SER A 822 14.10 9.00 16.97
C SER A 822 14.03 8.86 18.49
N GLY A 823 13.26 9.73 19.16
CA GLY A 823 13.28 9.85 20.63
C GLY A 823 14.55 10.52 21.18
N LEU A 824 15.37 11.15 20.34
CA LEU A 824 16.55 11.91 20.77
C LEU A 824 16.26 13.37 21.09
N LEU A 825 15.36 13.99 20.33
CA LEU A 825 15.09 15.43 20.41
C LEU A 825 14.30 15.83 21.65
N THR A 826 14.58 17.04 22.14
CA THR A 826 13.69 17.75 23.07
C THR A 826 12.44 18.27 22.34
N SER A 827 11.37 18.52 23.10
CA SER A 827 10.12 19.08 22.54
C SER A 827 10.34 20.46 21.89
N GLY A 828 11.28 21.26 22.39
CA GLY A 828 11.69 22.53 21.78
C GLY A 828 12.36 22.35 20.41
N GLU A 829 13.27 21.38 20.27
CA GLU A 829 13.91 21.05 18.99
C GLU A 829 12.90 20.48 17.98
N ALA A 830 11.92 19.69 18.43
CA ALA A 830 10.84 19.21 17.57
C ALA A 830 10.02 20.39 16.99
N VAL A 831 9.74 21.41 17.81
CA VAL A 831 9.11 22.67 17.36
C VAL A 831 9.99 23.42 16.36
N GLU A 832 11.30 23.49 16.59
CA GLU A 832 12.24 24.14 15.65
C GLU A 832 12.19 23.49 14.27
N ILE A 833 12.22 22.16 14.19
CA ILE A 833 12.17 21.42 12.92
C ILE A 833 10.83 21.65 12.21
N CYS A 834 9.70 21.55 12.93
CA CYS A 834 8.37 21.79 12.34
C CYS A 834 8.25 23.22 11.80
N THR A 835 8.84 24.19 12.51
CA THR A 835 8.87 25.59 12.07
C THR A 835 9.78 25.77 10.84
N ALA A 836 10.95 25.13 10.82
CA ALA A 836 11.91 25.20 9.72
C ALA A 836 11.34 24.56 8.43
N LEU A 837 10.61 23.45 8.54
CA LEU A 837 9.95 22.78 7.41
C LEU A 837 9.07 23.75 6.60
N ARG A 838 8.31 24.62 7.28
CA ARG A 838 7.43 25.62 6.65
C ARG A 838 8.16 26.63 5.78
N HIS A 839 9.43 26.88 6.09
CA HIS A 839 10.29 27.84 5.38
C HIS A 839 11.29 27.15 4.43
N SER A 840 11.23 25.82 4.31
CA SER A 840 12.13 25.04 3.47
C SER A 840 11.70 25.03 2.00
N GLY A 841 12.61 24.63 1.11
CA GLY A 841 12.30 24.41 -0.31
C GLY A 841 11.33 23.25 -0.58
N MET A 842 10.97 22.48 0.45
CA MET A 842 10.04 21.36 0.35
C MET A 842 8.58 21.80 0.52
N TYR A 843 8.31 22.98 1.09
CA TYR A 843 6.94 23.44 1.29
C TYR A 843 6.29 23.84 -0.06
N GLU A 844 5.13 23.26 -0.37
CA GLU A 844 4.35 23.53 -1.58
C GLU A 844 3.06 24.26 -1.20
N GLU A 845 3.00 25.54 -1.55
CA GLU A 845 2.00 26.48 -1.07
C GLU A 845 0.58 26.16 -1.56
N ARG A 846 0.41 25.69 -2.81
CA ARG A 846 -0.92 25.39 -3.37
C ARG A 846 -1.64 24.32 -2.56
N GLN A 847 -0.91 23.29 -2.13
CA GLN A 847 -1.46 22.18 -1.36
C GLN A 847 -1.31 22.34 0.15
N ASN A 848 -0.67 23.42 0.64
CA ASN A 848 -0.36 23.63 2.06
C ASN A 848 0.33 22.40 2.69
N SER A 849 1.33 21.84 2.01
CA SER A 849 1.97 20.57 2.41
C SER A 849 3.42 20.49 1.94
N TYR A 850 4.06 19.33 2.07
CA TYR A 850 5.50 19.14 1.87
C TYR A 850 5.80 18.12 0.77
N MET A 851 6.65 18.50 -0.18
CA MET A 851 7.32 17.63 -1.14
C MET A 851 8.40 16.79 -0.46
N LEU A 852 8.85 15.72 -1.12
CA LEU A 852 9.92 14.88 -0.58
C LEU A 852 11.29 15.57 -0.54
N TYR A 853 11.54 16.47 -1.48
CA TYR A 853 12.75 17.28 -1.64
C TYR A 853 12.41 18.53 -2.46
N PRO A 854 13.28 19.56 -2.45
CA PRO A 854 13.04 20.79 -3.19
C PRO A 854 12.79 20.56 -4.68
N ASN A 855 11.85 21.32 -5.22
CA ASN A 855 11.64 21.38 -6.66
C ASN A 855 12.81 22.13 -7.32
N LYS A 856 13.27 21.67 -8.49
CA LYS A 856 14.40 22.27 -9.22
C LYS A 856 14.15 22.32 -10.72
N ASN A 857 14.73 23.32 -11.38
CA ASN A 857 14.72 23.43 -12.83
C ASN A 857 15.86 22.60 -13.43
N LEU A 858 15.51 21.61 -14.25
CA LEU A 858 16.49 20.86 -15.02
C LEU A 858 16.92 21.64 -16.26
N HIS A 859 18.15 21.42 -16.71
CA HIS A 859 18.62 21.99 -17.97
C HIS A 859 17.68 21.59 -19.12
N CYS A 860 17.30 22.57 -19.93
CA CYS A 860 16.62 22.33 -21.20
C CYS A 860 17.52 21.51 -22.13
N PHE A 861 16.93 20.81 -23.12
CA PHE A 861 17.64 19.85 -23.98
C PHE A 861 18.98 20.35 -24.54
N LEU A 862 19.01 21.54 -25.14
CA LEU A 862 20.22 22.12 -25.75
C LEU A 862 21.31 22.55 -24.73
N ALA A 863 20.96 22.66 -23.45
CA ALA A 863 21.90 23.05 -22.40
C ALA A 863 22.48 21.84 -21.65
N LYS A 864 21.90 20.63 -21.79
CA LYS A 864 22.31 19.43 -21.02
C LYS A 864 23.70 18.90 -21.38
N ASN A 865 24.02 18.91 -22.67
CA ASN A 865 25.26 18.37 -23.21
C ASN A 865 25.92 19.51 -23.98
N ARG A 866 26.61 20.42 -23.29
CA ARG A 866 27.18 21.61 -23.93
C ARG A 866 28.52 21.95 -23.31
N VAL A 867 29.55 21.92 -24.14
CA VAL A 867 30.94 22.24 -23.81
C VAL A 867 31.34 23.49 -24.58
N CYS A 868 31.90 24.50 -23.91
CA CYS A 868 32.43 25.67 -24.61
C CYS A 868 33.80 25.35 -25.24
N ALA A 869 34.16 26.07 -26.31
CA ALA A 869 35.38 25.82 -27.08
C ALA A 869 36.66 25.76 -26.22
N ASP A 870 36.76 26.60 -25.18
CA ASP A 870 37.92 26.59 -24.27
C ASP A 870 38.07 25.29 -23.48
N ARG A 871 36.94 24.67 -23.07
CA ARG A 871 36.93 23.38 -22.34
C ARG A 871 37.13 22.19 -23.28
N ALA A 872 36.77 22.32 -24.56
CA ALA A 872 36.95 21.29 -25.57
C ALA A 872 38.40 21.17 -26.10
N LYS A 873 39.27 22.13 -25.76
CA LYS A 873 40.62 22.24 -26.35
C LYS A 873 41.48 21.00 -26.11
N GLY A 874 41.94 20.38 -27.19
CA GLY A 874 42.70 19.12 -27.17
C GLY A 874 41.85 17.85 -27.15
N LEU A 875 40.52 17.98 -27.11
CA LEU A 875 39.55 16.89 -27.09
C LEU A 875 38.54 17.00 -28.26
N GLU A 876 38.70 17.96 -29.16
CA GLU A 876 37.75 18.30 -30.21
C GLU A 876 37.46 17.12 -31.14
N ALA A 877 38.43 16.23 -31.36
CA ALA A 877 38.27 15.03 -32.18
C ALA A 877 37.30 14.00 -31.59
N TYR A 878 36.96 14.12 -30.30
CA TYR A 878 36.07 13.22 -29.56
C TYR A 878 34.73 13.89 -29.20
N LEU A 879 34.48 15.09 -29.74
CA LEU A 879 33.28 15.88 -29.50
C LEU A 879 32.66 16.32 -30.84
N GLU A 880 31.35 16.48 -30.87
CA GLU A 880 30.62 17.00 -32.03
C GLU A 880 30.49 18.52 -31.90
N GLN A 881 30.92 19.28 -32.92
CA GLN A 881 30.81 20.74 -32.93
C GLN A 881 29.52 21.20 -33.61
N ASP A 882 28.76 22.11 -32.99
CA ASP A 882 27.61 22.76 -33.60
C ASP A 882 27.98 24.00 -34.44
N LEU A 883 26.97 24.61 -35.08
CA LEU A 883 27.17 25.81 -35.92
C LEU A 883 27.48 27.08 -35.12
N ASP A 884 27.20 27.09 -33.81
CA ASP A 884 27.45 28.22 -32.91
C ASP A 884 28.83 28.08 -32.19
N GLY A 885 29.57 27.02 -32.48
CA GLY A 885 30.92 26.77 -31.96
C GLY A 885 30.96 26.08 -30.59
N PHE A 886 29.85 25.54 -30.10
CA PHE A 886 29.83 24.66 -28.94
C PHE A 886 30.15 23.22 -29.34
N TYR A 887 30.60 22.46 -28.36
CA TYR A 887 30.94 21.05 -28.49
C TYR A 887 30.00 20.19 -27.66
N HIS A 888 29.76 18.97 -28.11
CA HIS A 888 28.83 18.03 -27.51
C HIS A 888 29.47 16.64 -27.43
N PHE A 889 29.26 15.93 -26.32
CA PHE A 889 29.55 14.50 -26.28
C PHE A 889 28.62 13.74 -27.23
N ASN A 890 29.12 12.64 -27.81
CA ASN A 890 28.29 11.81 -28.70
C ASN A 890 27.07 11.27 -27.94
N ALA A 891 25.91 11.24 -28.61
CA ALA A 891 24.63 10.85 -28.01
C ALA A 891 24.60 9.41 -27.44
N CYS A 892 25.49 8.52 -27.87
CA CYS A 892 25.58 7.17 -27.29
C CYS A 892 26.29 7.13 -25.93
N CYS A 893 27.04 8.17 -25.56
CA CYS A 893 27.76 8.28 -24.29
C CYS A 893 26.80 8.70 -23.17
N GLN A 894 25.89 7.81 -22.79
CA GLN A 894 24.83 8.09 -21.79
C GLN A 894 25.34 8.08 -20.35
N ASN A 895 26.45 7.40 -20.09
CA ASN A 895 27.15 7.36 -18.81
C ASN A 895 28.62 6.99 -19.05
N GLU A 896 29.41 6.88 -17.97
CA GLU A 896 30.83 6.54 -18.04
C GLU A 896 31.13 5.18 -18.69
N GLU A 897 30.29 4.15 -18.45
CA GLU A 897 30.41 2.83 -19.07
C GLU A 897 30.23 2.94 -20.60
N LYS A 898 29.20 3.67 -21.04
CA LYS A 898 28.94 3.88 -22.47
C LYS A 898 29.99 4.78 -23.12
N LEU A 899 30.52 5.77 -22.40
CA LEU A 899 31.68 6.55 -22.86
C LEU A 899 32.90 5.65 -23.04
N THR A 900 33.17 4.76 -22.08
CA THR A 900 34.26 3.78 -22.16
C THR A 900 34.10 2.88 -23.37
N GLY A 901 32.94 2.25 -23.54
CA GLY A 901 32.67 1.37 -24.69
C GLY A 901 32.69 2.09 -26.02
N TRP A 902 32.24 3.35 -26.08
CA TRP A 902 32.35 4.17 -27.29
C TRP A 902 33.79 4.53 -27.64
N LEU A 903 34.63 4.84 -26.64
CA LEU A 903 36.05 5.13 -26.87
C LEU A 903 36.83 3.93 -27.42
N GLU A 904 36.41 2.71 -27.11
CA GLU A 904 36.99 1.49 -27.69
C GLU A 904 36.78 1.39 -29.21
N THR A 905 35.78 2.11 -29.76
CA THR A 905 35.55 2.18 -31.21
C THR A 905 36.26 3.37 -31.88
N GLN A 906 36.93 4.23 -31.11
CA GLN A 906 37.64 5.41 -31.63
C GLN A 906 39.15 5.13 -31.82
N PRO A 907 39.89 5.96 -32.58
CA PRO A 907 41.34 5.86 -32.65
C PRO A 907 41.99 5.95 -31.25
N ALA A 908 43.07 5.19 -31.06
CA ALA A 908 43.76 5.08 -29.77
C ALA A 908 44.07 6.46 -29.16
N MET A 909 43.57 6.68 -27.94
CA MET A 909 43.70 7.92 -27.19
C MET A 909 44.82 7.80 -26.14
N ALA A 910 45.62 8.85 -25.96
CA ALA A 910 46.61 8.89 -24.89
C ALA A 910 45.93 8.88 -23.51
N ALA A 911 46.54 8.19 -22.53
CA ALA A 911 45.95 8.04 -21.19
C ALA A 911 45.63 9.37 -20.51
N ALA A 912 46.51 10.37 -20.66
CA ALA A 912 46.30 11.71 -20.09
C ALA A 912 45.11 12.45 -20.73
N ASP A 913 44.84 12.25 -22.02
CA ASP A 913 43.69 12.87 -22.68
C ASP A 913 42.40 12.11 -22.34
N ARG A 914 42.48 10.79 -22.15
CA ARG A 914 41.38 9.99 -21.62
C ARG A 914 40.96 10.50 -20.23
N GLU A 915 41.90 10.69 -19.30
CA GLU A 915 41.57 11.27 -17.98
C GLU A 915 40.90 12.65 -18.09
N LYS A 916 41.40 13.54 -18.96
CA LYS A 916 40.76 14.85 -19.19
C LYS A 916 39.35 14.72 -19.76
N LEU A 917 39.11 13.79 -20.68
CA LEU A 917 37.80 13.58 -21.29
C LEU A 917 36.78 13.10 -20.26
N PHE A 918 37.17 12.16 -19.38
CA PHE A 918 36.31 11.68 -18.30
C PHE A 918 36.04 12.78 -17.27
N ALA A 919 37.06 13.58 -16.92
CA ALA A 919 36.88 14.73 -16.04
C ALA A 919 35.92 15.78 -16.64
N LEU A 920 36.04 16.06 -17.95
CA LEU A 920 35.13 16.96 -18.66
C LEU A 920 33.71 16.36 -18.74
N TYR A 921 33.58 15.06 -18.97
CA TYR A 921 32.29 14.38 -19.00
C TYR A 921 31.58 14.49 -17.64
N GLU A 922 32.29 14.23 -16.55
CA GLU A 922 31.76 14.38 -15.21
C GLU A 922 31.47 15.85 -14.84
N GLU A 923 32.27 16.81 -15.30
CA GLU A 923 31.97 18.24 -15.14
C GLU A 923 30.66 18.64 -15.83
N VAL A 924 30.39 18.12 -17.03
CA VAL A 924 29.19 18.46 -17.81
C VAL A 924 27.94 17.82 -17.22
N PHE A 925 28.02 16.53 -16.85
CA PHE A 925 26.83 15.76 -16.46
C PHE A 925 26.65 15.59 -14.94
N ASN A 926 27.73 15.70 -14.16
CA ASN A 926 27.75 15.56 -12.70
C ASN A 926 27.02 14.29 -12.22
N HIS A 927 27.37 13.14 -12.81
CA HIS A 927 26.71 11.87 -12.51
C HIS A 927 27.02 11.36 -11.10
N HIS A 928 28.10 11.82 -10.46
CA HIS A 928 28.37 11.51 -9.05
C HIS A 928 27.26 12.01 -8.13
N ALA A 929 26.61 13.13 -8.46
CA ALA A 929 25.48 13.68 -7.71
C ALA A 929 24.12 13.05 -8.09
N PHE A 930 24.09 12.05 -8.98
CA PHE A 930 22.85 11.40 -9.39
C PHE A 930 22.34 10.44 -8.32
N THR A 931 21.23 10.81 -7.67
CA THR A 931 20.61 10.01 -6.61
C THR A 931 19.59 9.01 -7.13
N GLY A 932 19.17 9.12 -8.39
CA GLY A 932 18.14 8.28 -9.01
C GLY A 932 17.18 9.10 -9.87
N ARG A 933 16.07 8.47 -10.28
CA ARG A 933 15.02 9.10 -11.11
C ARG A 933 14.29 10.26 -10.41
N SER A 934 14.32 10.31 -9.09
CA SER A 934 13.79 11.38 -8.21
C SER A 934 14.00 12.79 -8.75
N GLY A 935 15.24 13.09 -9.10
CA GLY A 935 15.67 14.40 -9.59
C GLY A 935 15.49 14.61 -11.09
N THR A 936 14.88 13.68 -11.83
CA THR A 936 14.83 13.71 -13.31
C THR A 936 13.44 13.48 -13.92
N PHE A 937 12.40 13.37 -13.11
CA PHE A 937 10.98 13.28 -13.54
C PHE A 937 10.04 14.14 -12.68
N TYR A 938 8.78 14.29 -13.09
CA TYR A 938 7.87 15.36 -12.64
C TYR A 938 6.53 14.89 -12.01
N ALA A 939 6.47 13.63 -11.58
CA ALA A 939 5.30 13.02 -10.93
C ALA A 939 5.76 11.88 -10.02
N TYR A 940 4.84 11.19 -9.34
CA TYR A 940 5.14 10.18 -8.33
C TYR A 940 6.00 10.77 -7.20
N GLU A 941 7.20 10.24 -6.96
CA GLU A 941 8.16 10.82 -6.02
C GLU A 941 8.87 12.07 -6.58
N GLY A 942 8.74 12.37 -7.87
CA GLY A 942 9.56 13.34 -8.60
C GLY A 942 9.43 14.81 -8.22
N LEU A 943 10.13 15.65 -8.98
CA LEU A 943 10.23 17.09 -8.77
C LEU A 943 8.85 17.75 -8.75
N GLY A 944 8.59 18.56 -7.72
CA GLY A 944 7.33 19.29 -7.56
C GLY A 944 6.16 18.44 -7.03
N SER A 945 6.37 17.15 -6.73
CA SER A 945 5.31 16.24 -6.29
C SER A 945 5.30 16.06 -4.78
N ILE A 946 4.10 16.10 -4.19
CA ILE A 946 3.87 15.70 -2.81
C ILE A 946 3.57 14.21 -2.79
N TYR A 947 4.28 13.45 -1.94
CA TYR A 947 4.03 12.03 -1.74
C TYR A 947 3.40 11.82 -0.35
N TRP A 948 2.08 11.57 -0.34
CA TRP A 948 1.24 11.75 0.86
C TRP A 948 1.57 10.81 2.02
N HIS A 949 2.07 9.61 1.73
CA HIS A 949 2.50 8.67 2.76
C HIS A 949 3.62 9.27 3.64
N MET A 950 4.57 10.03 3.09
CA MET A 950 5.63 10.64 3.90
C MET A 950 5.10 11.82 4.74
N VAL A 951 4.12 12.56 4.24
CA VAL A 951 3.44 13.62 5.01
C VAL A 951 2.63 13.02 6.16
N ALA A 952 1.96 11.90 5.95
CA ALA A 952 1.24 11.21 7.03
C ALA A 952 2.20 10.62 8.08
N LYS A 953 3.39 10.14 7.68
CA LYS A 953 4.46 9.78 8.64
C LYS A 953 4.96 10.99 9.44
N LEU A 954 5.11 12.15 8.81
CA LEU A 954 5.42 13.40 9.54
C LEU A 954 4.34 13.67 10.59
N LEU A 955 3.06 13.51 10.23
CA LEU A 955 1.95 13.73 11.14
C LEU A 955 2.02 12.80 12.36
N VAL A 956 2.32 11.50 12.17
CA VAL A 956 2.56 10.55 13.27
C VAL A 956 3.74 11.00 14.14
N ALA A 957 4.87 11.40 13.54
CA ALA A 957 6.04 11.83 14.28
C ALA A 957 5.76 13.07 15.15
N VAL A 958 5.02 14.06 14.61
CA VAL A 958 4.61 15.26 15.36
C VAL A 958 3.59 14.92 16.44
N GLN A 959 2.67 13.99 16.18
CA GLN A 959 1.74 13.48 17.19
C GLN A 959 2.47 12.86 18.38
N GLU A 960 3.42 11.95 18.15
CA GLU A 960 4.19 11.30 19.22
C GLU A 960 4.93 12.33 20.08
N ASN A 961 5.52 13.36 19.46
CA ASN A 961 6.18 14.46 20.18
C ASN A 961 5.19 15.34 20.96
N ALA A 962 4.03 15.67 20.37
CA ALA A 962 2.99 16.45 21.04
C ALA A 962 2.46 15.73 22.29
N LEU A 963 2.13 14.43 22.17
CA LEU A 963 1.66 13.62 23.28
C LEU A 963 2.71 13.47 24.39
N ARG A 964 3.98 13.26 24.02
CA ARG A 964 5.10 13.21 24.98
C ARG A 964 5.25 14.52 25.74
N SER A 965 5.24 15.64 25.04
CA SER A 965 5.37 16.98 25.63
C SER A 965 4.19 17.33 26.54
N LEU A 966 2.95 16.99 26.12
CA LEU A 966 1.75 17.16 26.94
C LEU A 966 1.75 16.26 28.19
N ALA A 967 2.35 15.07 28.12
CA ALA A 967 2.50 14.19 29.27
C ALA A 967 3.59 14.68 30.25
N ALA A 968 4.68 15.26 29.72
CA ALA A 968 5.78 15.80 30.51
C ALA A 968 5.51 17.20 31.10
N ASP A 969 4.49 17.90 30.59
CA ASP A 969 4.15 19.29 30.94
C ASP A 969 5.37 20.25 30.79
N ASP A 970 6.12 20.07 29.70
CA ASP A 970 7.37 20.80 29.44
C ASP A 970 7.19 22.17 28.76
N GLY A 971 5.94 22.62 28.58
CA GLY A 971 5.57 23.92 28.01
C GLY A 971 5.47 23.99 26.48
N TYR A 972 5.81 22.93 25.73
CA TYR A 972 5.74 22.92 24.26
C TYR A 972 4.52 22.20 23.67
N GLY A 973 3.74 21.48 24.50
CA GLY A 973 2.71 20.55 24.05
C GLY A 973 1.62 21.19 23.20
N GLU A 974 1.10 22.34 23.64
CA GLU A 974 0.07 23.08 22.89
C GLU A 974 0.59 23.62 21.55
N LYS A 975 1.87 24.01 21.49
CA LYS A 975 2.49 24.48 20.24
C LYS A 975 2.66 23.32 19.24
N LEU A 976 3.09 22.16 19.71
CA LEU A 976 3.17 20.94 18.88
C LEU A 976 1.79 20.46 18.43
N LYS A 977 0.77 20.57 19.29
CA LYS A 977 -0.63 20.31 18.94
C LYS A 977 -1.11 21.24 17.82
N ALA A 978 -0.78 22.53 17.87
CA ALA A 978 -1.12 23.46 16.78
C ALA A 978 -0.42 23.08 15.46
N LEU A 979 0.88 22.79 15.49
CA LEU A 979 1.65 22.34 14.33
C LEU A 979 1.10 21.03 13.74
N TYR A 980 0.69 20.09 14.59
CA TYR A 980 0.01 18.86 14.18
C TYR A 980 -1.25 19.17 13.37
N GLN A 981 -2.11 20.08 13.85
CA GLN A 981 -3.33 20.46 13.13
C GLN A 981 -3.03 21.16 11.80
N GLU A 982 -2.00 22.00 11.74
CA GLU A 982 -1.57 22.65 10.49
C GLU A 982 -1.10 21.63 9.44
N ILE A 983 -0.31 20.63 9.85
CA ILE A 983 0.15 19.56 8.96
C ILE A 983 -1.03 18.68 8.50
N LYS A 984 -1.93 18.32 9.43
CA LYS A 984 -3.15 17.54 9.13
C LYS A 984 -4.02 18.23 8.08
N ALA A 985 -4.18 19.55 8.18
CA ALA A 985 -4.94 20.34 7.20
C ALA A 985 -4.37 20.25 5.77
N GLY A 986 -3.07 19.93 5.64
CA GLY A 986 -2.42 19.67 4.36
C GLY A 986 -2.80 18.35 3.70
N LEU A 987 -3.28 17.33 4.43
CA LEU A 987 -3.53 15.99 3.88
C LEU A 987 -4.84 15.87 3.08
N GLY A 988 -5.86 16.70 3.37
CA GLY A 988 -7.17 16.60 2.74
C GLY A 988 -8.30 16.62 3.76
N GLY A 989 -9.35 15.81 3.52
CA GLY A 989 -10.53 15.76 4.37
C GLY A 989 -11.30 17.08 4.39
N SER A 990 -11.73 17.51 5.58
CA SER A 990 -12.52 18.74 5.77
C SER A 990 -11.72 20.03 5.52
N ALA A 991 -10.39 19.95 5.40
CA ALA A 991 -9.53 21.12 5.25
C ALA A 991 -9.33 21.59 3.78
N LYS A 992 -9.72 20.78 2.78
CA LYS A 992 -9.55 21.12 1.36
C LYS A 992 -10.86 21.08 0.60
N SER A 993 -11.05 22.06 -0.28
CA SER A 993 -12.11 21.96 -1.28
C SER A 993 -11.79 20.82 -2.28
N PRO A 994 -12.80 20.21 -2.91
CA PRO A 994 -12.57 19.20 -3.94
C PRO A 994 -11.68 19.67 -5.09
N GLU A 995 -11.74 20.95 -5.45
CA GLU A 995 -10.91 21.54 -6.52
C GLU A 995 -9.43 21.59 -6.14
N VAL A 996 -9.11 21.99 -4.91
CA VAL A 996 -7.72 22.01 -4.42
C VAL A 996 -7.19 20.59 -4.26
N TYR A 997 -8.01 19.68 -3.72
CA TYR A 997 -7.64 18.27 -3.57
C TYR A 997 -7.46 17.58 -4.95
N GLY A 998 -8.35 17.90 -5.88
CA GLY A 998 -8.41 17.34 -7.23
C GLY A 998 -9.11 15.99 -7.33
N ALA A 999 -9.91 15.61 -6.32
CA ALA A 999 -10.72 14.40 -6.26
C ALA A 999 -11.75 14.51 -5.11
N PHE A 1000 -12.39 13.40 -4.72
CA PHE A 1000 -13.14 13.30 -3.46
C PHE A 1000 -12.20 13.46 -2.26
N PRO A 1001 -12.37 14.49 -1.39
CA PRO A 1001 -11.42 14.80 -0.31
C PRO A 1001 -11.24 13.72 0.77
N PHE A 1002 -12.14 12.75 0.87
CA PHE A 1002 -12.03 11.63 1.82
C PHE A 1002 -11.31 10.40 1.25
N ASP A 1003 -11.07 10.31 -0.07
CA ASP A 1003 -10.35 9.20 -0.67
C ASP A 1003 -8.84 9.45 -0.58
N ALA A 1004 -8.06 8.46 -0.12
CA ALA A 1004 -6.60 8.55 -0.13
C ALA A 1004 -6.01 8.35 -1.55
N TYR A 1005 -4.91 9.05 -1.83
CA TYR A 1005 -4.15 8.97 -3.09
C TYR A 1005 -2.64 8.94 -2.78
N SER A 1006 -1.83 8.30 -3.62
CA SER A 1006 -0.38 8.20 -3.32
C SER A 1006 0.34 9.54 -3.41
N HIS A 1007 0.03 10.36 -4.42
CA HIS A 1007 0.78 11.60 -4.65
C HIS A 1007 -0.07 12.67 -5.35
N THR A 1008 0.38 13.93 -5.25
CA THR A 1008 -0.17 15.06 -6.00
C THR A 1008 0.98 15.79 -6.70
N PRO A 1009 1.14 15.67 -8.04
CA PRO A 1009 2.19 16.36 -8.76
C PRO A 1009 1.85 17.86 -8.91
N TYR A 1010 2.88 18.68 -9.18
CA TYR A 1010 2.76 20.13 -9.25
C TYR A 1010 1.67 20.64 -10.22
N HIS A 1011 1.40 19.89 -11.29
CA HIS A 1011 0.55 20.30 -12.41
C HIS A 1011 -0.83 19.62 -12.45
N LYS A 1012 -1.18 18.78 -11.45
CA LYS A 1012 -2.48 18.09 -11.37
C LYS A 1012 -2.99 17.98 -9.93
N GLY A 1013 -4.20 17.44 -9.80
CA GLY A 1013 -4.78 16.95 -8.56
C GLY A 1013 -4.23 15.61 -8.09
N ALA A 1014 -4.88 15.03 -7.10
CA ALA A 1014 -4.53 13.75 -6.49
C ALA A 1014 -4.44 12.59 -7.51
N CYS A 1015 -3.41 11.76 -7.40
CA CYS A 1015 -3.06 10.70 -8.34
C CYS A 1015 -2.82 9.35 -7.65
N GLN A 1016 -3.24 8.27 -8.32
CA GLN A 1016 -3.21 6.88 -7.86
C GLN A 1016 -4.12 6.62 -6.63
N PRO A 1017 -5.41 6.32 -6.81
CA PRO A 1017 -6.37 6.20 -5.72
C PRO A 1017 -6.14 4.95 -4.85
N GLY A 1018 -6.61 5.00 -3.61
CA GLY A 1018 -6.90 3.84 -2.78
C GLY A 1018 -5.75 3.35 -1.90
N MET A 1019 -5.20 2.17 -2.22
CA MET A 1019 -4.33 1.37 -1.35
C MET A 1019 -2.88 1.92 -1.22
N THR A 1020 -2.75 3.15 -0.73
CA THR A 1020 -1.47 3.79 -0.34
C THR A 1020 -1.13 3.50 1.12
N GLY A 1021 0.16 3.46 1.48
CA GLY A 1021 0.59 3.32 2.88
C GLY A 1021 0.22 4.50 3.78
N GLN A 1022 -0.19 5.64 3.20
CA GLN A 1022 -0.71 6.81 3.93
C GLN A 1022 -1.82 6.42 4.91
N VAL A 1023 -2.74 5.55 4.49
CA VAL A 1023 -3.97 5.25 5.25
C VAL A 1023 -3.66 4.64 6.62
N LYS A 1024 -2.60 3.83 6.74
CA LYS A 1024 -2.24 3.23 8.01
C LYS A 1024 -1.74 4.27 9.00
N GLU A 1025 -0.99 5.26 8.51
CA GLU A 1025 -0.47 6.35 9.34
C GLU A 1025 -1.63 7.22 9.82
N GLU A 1026 -2.60 7.51 8.95
CA GLU A 1026 -3.78 8.29 9.32
C GLU A 1026 -4.70 7.55 10.30
N ILE A 1027 -4.82 6.21 10.20
CA ILE A 1027 -5.50 5.39 11.22
C ILE A 1027 -4.78 5.52 12.58
N LEU A 1028 -3.45 5.40 12.61
CA LEU A 1028 -2.68 5.58 13.85
C LEU A 1028 -2.85 6.98 14.42
N THR A 1029 -2.81 8.02 13.57
CA THR A 1029 -3.05 9.38 14.05
C THR A 1029 -4.46 9.57 14.59
N ARG A 1030 -5.46 8.91 13.98
CA ARG A 1030 -6.83 8.95 14.47
C ARG A 1030 -6.98 8.27 15.84
N TRP A 1031 -6.29 7.15 16.06
CA TRP A 1031 -6.21 6.53 17.40
C TRP A 1031 -5.58 7.47 18.43
N GLY A 1032 -4.49 8.15 18.07
CA GLY A 1032 -3.86 9.14 18.95
C GLY A 1032 -4.73 10.37 19.23
N GLU A 1033 -5.57 10.80 18.27
CA GLU A 1033 -6.56 11.86 18.48
C GLU A 1033 -7.65 11.45 19.47
N LEU A 1034 -8.23 10.26 19.25
CA LEU A 1034 -9.19 9.65 20.16
C LEU A 1034 -8.55 9.29 21.51
N GLY A 1035 -7.22 9.32 21.62
CA GLY A 1035 -6.49 9.05 22.84
C GLY A 1035 -6.52 7.57 23.23
N ILE A 1036 -6.52 6.68 22.24
CA ILE A 1036 -6.54 5.23 22.44
C ILE A 1036 -5.10 4.71 22.45
N SER A 1037 -4.72 4.04 23.54
CA SER A 1037 -3.44 3.34 23.68
C SER A 1037 -3.59 2.06 24.51
N ILE A 1038 -2.58 1.19 24.42
CA ILE A 1038 -2.43 0.00 25.25
C ILE A 1038 -1.16 0.20 26.09
N GLU A 1039 -1.32 0.22 27.41
CA GLU A 1039 -0.23 0.47 28.36
C GLU A 1039 -0.29 -0.57 29.47
N ALA A 1040 0.79 -1.33 29.64
CA ALA A 1040 0.90 -2.40 30.64
C ALA A 1040 -0.32 -3.36 30.65
N GLY A 1041 -0.74 -3.80 29.45
CA GLY A 1041 -1.89 -4.69 29.27
C GLY A 1041 -3.26 -4.07 29.53
N CYS A 1042 -3.32 -2.76 29.78
CA CYS A 1042 -4.56 -2.04 30.03
C CYS A 1042 -4.95 -1.16 28.83
N ALA A 1043 -6.25 -1.09 28.54
CA ALA A 1043 -6.81 -0.15 27.58
C ALA A 1043 -6.88 1.26 28.20
N VAL A 1044 -6.33 2.25 27.50
CA VAL A 1044 -6.22 3.63 27.99
C VAL A 1044 -6.94 4.61 27.07
N PHE A 1045 -7.64 5.57 27.69
CA PHE A 1045 -8.43 6.63 27.08
C PHE A 1045 -7.92 7.99 27.55
N LYS A 1046 -7.24 8.72 26.66
CA LYS A 1046 -6.58 10.02 26.94
C LYS A 1046 -6.63 10.98 25.74
N PRO A 1047 -7.82 11.51 25.36
CA PRO A 1047 -8.03 12.28 24.12
C PRO A 1047 -7.48 13.72 24.21
N GLN A 1048 -6.15 13.87 24.24
CA GLN A 1048 -5.50 15.18 24.39
C GLN A 1048 -5.41 15.98 23.07
N LEU A 1049 -5.43 15.29 21.93
CA LEU A 1049 -5.34 15.89 20.60
C LEU A 1049 -6.69 16.03 19.89
N LEU A 1050 -7.75 15.41 20.42
CA LEU A 1050 -9.10 15.51 19.87
C LEU A 1050 -9.55 16.99 19.76
N PRO A 1051 -9.97 17.46 18.57
CA PRO A 1051 -10.55 18.79 18.43
C PRO A 1051 -11.89 18.88 19.17
N GLU A 1052 -12.10 19.98 19.92
CA GLU A 1052 -13.35 20.20 20.65
C GLU A 1052 -14.58 20.23 19.72
N ALA A 1053 -14.39 20.70 18.49
CA ALA A 1053 -15.44 20.75 17.46
C ALA A 1053 -16.01 19.36 17.12
N GLU A 1054 -15.23 18.28 17.23
CA GLU A 1054 -15.70 16.92 16.91
C GLU A 1054 -16.65 16.35 17.97
N MET A 1055 -16.62 16.85 19.21
CA MET A 1055 -17.51 16.39 20.29
C MET A 1055 -18.98 16.79 20.08
N GLY A 1056 -19.27 17.73 19.17
CA GLY A 1056 -20.62 18.23 18.91
C GLY A 1056 -21.33 18.77 20.16
N ASP A 1057 -22.66 18.70 20.18
CA ASP A 1057 -23.47 19.22 21.29
C ASP A 1057 -23.48 18.29 22.54
N ALA A 1058 -23.25 16.98 22.38
CA ALA A 1058 -23.45 16.01 23.49
C ALA A 1058 -22.42 14.87 23.58
N SER A 1059 -22.04 14.24 22.47
CA SER A 1059 -21.13 13.08 22.48
C SER A 1059 -20.56 12.78 21.10
N LEU A 1060 -19.43 12.07 21.07
CA LEU A 1060 -18.97 11.35 19.88
C LEU A 1060 -18.95 9.84 20.15
N GLY A 1061 -18.96 9.04 19.08
CA GLY A 1061 -18.88 7.58 19.14
C GLY A 1061 -17.94 6.99 18.10
N PHE A 1062 -17.35 5.85 18.43
CA PHE A 1062 -16.48 5.04 17.56
C PHE A 1062 -16.52 3.59 18.05
N THR A 1063 -15.82 2.68 17.37
CA THR A 1063 -15.62 1.30 17.86
C THR A 1063 -14.16 1.06 18.18
N TRP A 1064 -13.89 0.18 19.13
CA TRP A 1064 -12.55 -0.34 19.38
C TRP A 1064 -12.64 -1.82 19.74
N CYS A 1065 -11.88 -2.67 19.03
CA CYS A 1065 -11.97 -4.13 19.14
C CYS A 1065 -13.41 -4.63 18.91
N GLY A 1066 -14.16 -3.98 18.00
CA GLY A 1066 -15.57 -4.30 17.74
C GLY A 1066 -16.57 -3.81 18.80
N VAL A 1067 -16.11 -3.21 19.91
CA VAL A 1067 -16.98 -2.69 20.98
C VAL A 1067 -17.30 -1.21 20.73
N PRO A 1068 -18.58 -0.80 20.79
CA PRO A 1068 -18.96 0.62 20.73
C PRO A 1068 -18.42 1.42 21.93
N VAL A 1069 -17.70 2.49 21.63
CA VAL A 1069 -17.18 3.47 22.60
C VAL A 1069 -17.88 4.80 22.38
N SER A 1070 -18.32 5.46 23.46
CA SER A 1070 -18.86 6.83 23.39
C SER A 1070 -18.16 7.77 24.36
N TYR A 1071 -17.78 8.93 23.88
CA TYR A 1071 -17.17 10.01 24.64
C TYR A 1071 -18.20 11.09 24.98
N ARG A 1072 -18.17 11.58 26.23
CA ARG A 1072 -19.07 12.62 26.74
C ARG A 1072 -18.30 13.67 27.53
N ARG A 1073 -18.86 14.86 27.65
CA ARG A 1073 -18.32 15.91 28.53
C ARG A 1073 -18.66 15.58 29.99
N GLY A 1074 -17.69 15.62 30.88
CA GLY A 1074 -17.96 15.38 32.30
C GLY A 1074 -16.72 15.17 33.16
N ALA A 1075 -16.91 14.67 34.38
CA ALA A 1075 -15.80 14.23 35.21
C ALA A 1075 -15.15 12.97 34.60
N LYS A 1076 -13.81 12.87 34.71
CA LYS A 1076 -13.03 11.73 34.19
C LYS A 1076 -13.48 10.40 34.76
N LYS A 1077 -14.26 9.65 33.99
CA LYS A 1077 -14.89 8.41 34.43
C LYS A 1077 -15.17 7.47 33.26
N LEU A 1078 -14.87 6.18 33.46
CA LEU A 1078 -15.24 5.09 32.56
C LEU A 1078 -16.46 4.35 33.09
N ALA A 1079 -17.39 4.00 32.21
CA ALA A 1079 -18.49 3.09 32.49
C ALA A 1079 -18.50 1.97 31.44
N VAL A 1080 -18.45 0.72 31.89
CA VAL A 1080 -18.38 -0.48 31.05
C VAL A 1080 -19.65 -1.26 31.24
N SER A 1081 -20.41 -1.41 30.16
CA SER A 1081 -21.61 -2.26 30.13
C SER A 1081 -21.24 -3.64 29.64
N MET A 1082 -21.60 -4.66 30.39
CA MET A 1082 -21.39 -6.06 30.06
C MET A 1082 -22.58 -6.61 29.27
N ALA A 1083 -22.40 -7.74 28.58
CA ALA A 1083 -23.45 -8.40 27.82
C ALA A 1083 -24.57 -8.99 28.71
N ASP A 1084 -24.28 -9.26 29.99
CA ASP A 1084 -25.25 -9.75 30.98
C ASP A 1084 -26.12 -8.62 31.60
N GLY A 1085 -25.90 -7.37 31.17
CA GLY A 1085 -26.60 -6.18 31.65
C GLY A 1085 -25.99 -5.51 32.88
N THR A 1086 -24.89 -6.05 33.43
CA THR A 1086 -24.16 -5.38 34.51
C THR A 1086 -23.39 -4.17 33.99
N VAL A 1087 -23.23 -3.14 34.83
CA VAL A 1087 -22.46 -1.93 34.51
C VAL A 1087 -21.44 -1.73 35.62
N GLN A 1088 -20.19 -1.51 35.22
CA GLN A 1088 -19.07 -1.25 36.12
C GLN A 1088 -18.49 0.12 35.83
N GLU A 1089 -18.09 0.83 36.87
CA GLU A 1089 -17.59 2.19 36.77
C GLU A 1089 -16.18 2.28 37.34
N PHE A 1090 -15.32 3.02 36.64
CA PHE A 1090 -13.93 3.22 37.03
C PHE A 1090 -13.59 4.72 36.99
N ASP A 1091 -12.80 5.18 37.95
CA ASP A 1091 -12.29 6.54 37.96
C ASP A 1091 -11.13 6.68 36.97
N GLY A 1092 -11.07 7.82 36.26
CA GLY A 1092 -10.04 8.07 35.26
C GLY A 1092 -10.32 7.41 33.90
N GLY A 1093 -9.28 7.26 33.09
CA GLY A 1093 -9.34 6.76 31.71
C GLY A 1093 -8.57 5.46 31.49
N VAL A 1094 -8.32 4.66 32.54
CA VAL A 1094 -7.64 3.37 32.42
C VAL A 1094 -8.63 2.26 32.74
N LEU A 1095 -8.84 1.36 31.79
CA LEU A 1095 -9.65 0.16 31.99
C LEU A 1095 -8.80 -0.90 32.72
N PRO A 1096 -9.27 -1.51 33.83
CA PRO A 1096 -8.49 -2.54 34.50
C PRO A 1096 -8.15 -3.72 33.58
N GLN A 1097 -7.03 -4.40 33.86
CA GLN A 1097 -6.50 -5.47 33.03
C GLN A 1097 -7.54 -6.56 32.71
N GLU A 1098 -8.33 -6.99 33.70
CA GLU A 1098 -9.35 -8.04 33.50
C GLU A 1098 -10.41 -7.66 32.43
N TYR A 1099 -10.84 -6.40 32.39
CA TYR A 1099 -11.78 -5.91 31.38
C TYR A 1099 -11.08 -5.59 30.06
N SER A 1100 -9.81 -5.16 30.11
CA SER A 1100 -8.99 -4.96 28.93
C SER A 1100 -8.76 -6.27 28.18
N GLU A 1101 -8.53 -7.38 28.89
CA GLU A 1101 -8.45 -8.72 28.28
C GLU A 1101 -9.77 -9.13 27.61
N LEU A 1102 -10.93 -8.82 28.21
CA LEU A 1102 -12.23 -9.09 27.59
C LEU A 1102 -12.44 -8.28 26.31
N LEU A 1103 -11.97 -7.03 26.28
CA LEU A 1103 -11.99 -6.15 25.11
C LEU A 1103 -11.05 -6.68 24.01
N PHE A 1104 -9.78 -6.90 24.33
CA PHE A 1104 -8.73 -7.28 23.38
C PHE A 1104 -8.94 -8.67 22.77
N SER A 1105 -9.52 -9.59 23.54
CA SER A 1105 -9.91 -10.93 23.07
C SER A 1105 -11.14 -10.95 22.16
N ARG A 1106 -11.81 -9.81 22.01
CA ARG A 1106 -13.07 -9.69 21.24
C ARG A 1106 -14.08 -10.76 21.65
N SER A 1107 -14.15 -11.04 22.96
CA SER A 1107 -15.02 -12.06 23.54
C SER A 1107 -16.51 -11.73 23.46
N HIS A 1108 -16.86 -10.50 23.07
CA HIS A 1108 -18.20 -9.92 23.13
C HIS A 1108 -18.82 -9.88 24.54
N ALA A 1109 -18.00 -10.05 25.58
CA ALA A 1109 -18.44 -9.93 26.98
C ALA A 1109 -18.75 -8.47 27.37
N ILE A 1110 -18.07 -7.50 26.75
CA ILE A 1110 -18.33 -6.08 26.89
C ILE A 1110 -19.25 -5.66 25.74
N SER A 1111 -20.42 -5.09 26.07
CA SER A 1111 -21.38 -4.60 25.09
C SER A 1111 -21.16 -3.14 24.71
N ARG A 1112 -20.60 -2.33 25.64
CA ARG A 1112 -20.37 -0.90 25.41
C ARG A 1112 -19.40 -0.29 26.42
N ILE A 1113 -18.63 0.71 26.00
CA ILE A 1113 -17.81 1.56 26.87
C ILE A 1113 -18.26 3.03 26.74
N GLU A 1114 -18.44 3.72 27.86
CA GLU A 1114 -18.63 5.16 27.90
C GLU A 1114 -17.46 5.81 28.66
N PHE A 1115 -16.86 6.87 28.12
CA PHE A 1115 -15.84 7.67 28.79
C PHE A 1115 -16.28 9.13 28.86
N SER A 1116 -16.27 9.71 30.06
CA SER A 1116 -16.52 11.13 30.27
C SER A 1116 -15.22 11.86 30.59
N PHE A 1117 -14.94 13.02 30.00
CA PHE A 1117 -13.75 13.84 30.29
C PHE A 1117 -13.96 15.34 30.09
#